data_AF-A0A286A177-F1
#
_entry.id   AF-A0A286A177-F1
#
_cell.length_a   1.000
_cell.length_b   1.000
_cell.length_c   1.000
_cell.angle_alpha   90.00
_cell.angle_beta   90.00
_cell.angle_gamma   90.00
#
_symmetry.space_group_name_H-M   'P 1'
#
loop_
_entity.id
_entity.type
_entity.pdbx_description
1 polymer ?
#
loop_
_entity_poly.entity_id
_entity_poly.type
_entity_poly.pdbx_seq_one_letter_code
_entity_poly.pdbx_strand_id
1 'polypeptide(L)'
;MNKLFKVTSRLLPFLVAPLFAHVNVASYKSYVDSLLPGTTFGMSLRSVKMGREIGNVKGNEFFTPASTLKTLTTAAAIHFLPLDYEPKTDVTVLGDIQKSTLLGSIRIRGEGDPNISARYYDDPFYILNAMADSIQAMGIDTIVGRIDLDTSYYTGPWKAENWRRNYYDSWYGAEIGPLGFNDNCVTIRFWPGYFRGDTAVVSIEPDVNYVKVVNNLKTVKGLKKKWVYAIDPDKSIITLGGTIGEDVDSASMVLPIRNPIGYFRAAFMYALKNRGIVFKEDNPKDDTELKTFSFSAAPLLSILDEINQRSQNFHAETLLRNLGAQIIGEGSVEGGREAERKFLKEMGLKAADFEVFDGSGLSPENKVKPSTVTRLLAKMARHPNGQYYINSFASPGVGSGAKRMVNLEAPWLTRFKTGYIAEVHGLVGYIYTVDGDTLTAAMYLNGTNTNPDCKSKDVLDTLWMRLISYTNNNYKSLLQMKTLWLDAQGVSGLNKRLDYFSKILIGTPYKLGPMGEGHLDPVEDKPLIYLDSVDCVTYLEHVVALAMAKSEKSLYRQLQRLRYKGGKVSFLNRKHYLLDDWVGEGKYAKVIPMEGEVSVERTMPKKEFFENHKVKFAGKEKPIQVRYVPLDKAIEVAKKTHKGAMKVLGIGIVGSSDKIDLTHTGFVIYYPGQKPVLRHASSQKKQVVEVPLAEYLQTRKVPGVTFFKFIQH
;
A
#
# COMPACT_ATOMS: atom_id res chain seq x y z
N MET A 1 -1.06 51.12 57.79
CA MET A 1 0.03 51.18 56.79
C MET A 1 0.27 49.78 56.24
N ASN A 2 0.44 49.62 54.91
CA ASN A 2 1.09 48.54 54.13
C ASN A 2 1.01 47.07 54.65
N LYS A 3 0.61 46.03 53.91
CA LYS A 3 0.52 45.72 52.44
C LYS A 3 -0.75 44.84 52.21
N LEU A 4 -1.43 44.67 51.07
CA LEU A 4 -1.24 44.83 49.61
C LEU A 4 -0.48 43.74 48.81
N PHE A 5 -1.21 43.11 47.87
CA PHE A 5 -0.82 42.19 46.78
C PHE A 5 -0.24 40.80 47.15
N LYS A 6 -0.47 39.69 46.41
CA LYS A 6 -1.02 39.48 45.05
C LYS A 6 -1.69 38.09 44.98
N VAL A 7 -2.94 37.97 44.52
CA VAL A 7 -3.50 36.67 44.05
C VAL A 7 -3.46 36.65 42.53
N THR A 8 -2.55 35.86 41.96
CA THR A 8 -2.43 35.71 40.51
C THR A 8 -3.49 34.74 39.99
N SER A 9 -4.47 35.24 39.24
CA SER A 9 -5.39 34.39 38.48
C SER A 9 -4.62 33.65 37.37
N ARG A 10 -4.31 32.37 37.59
CA ARG A 10 -3.85 31.49 36.51
C ARG A 10 -5.02 31.24 35.56
N LEU A 11 -5.05 32.00 34.46
CA LEU A 11 -5.78 31.63 33.26
C LEU A 11 -5.24 30.27 32.78
N LEU A 12 -5.96 29.19 33.06
CA LEU A 12 -5.74 27.92 32.38
C LEU A 12 -6.13 28.11 30.91
N PRO A 13 -5.22 27.87 29.94
CA PRO A 13 -5.64 27.73 28.56
C PRO A 13 -6.40 26.41 28.45
N PHE A 14 -7.74 26.48 28.42
CA PHE A 14 -8.58 25.36 28.01
C PHE A 14 -8.31 25.07 26.52
N LEU A 15 -7.30 24.24 26.28
CA LEU A 15 -7.03 23.57 25.02
C LEU A 15 -8.23 22.68 24.70
N VAL A 16 -9.21 23.24 23.99
CA VAL A 16 -10.28 22.49 23.35
C VAL A 16 -9.65 21.65 22.25
N ALA A 17 -9.17 20.46 22.61
CA ALA A 17 -8.83 19.43 21.63
C ALA A 17 -10.08 19.18 20.77
N PRO A 18 -10.00 19.26 19.43
CA PRO A 18 -11.15 18.98 18.60
C PRO A 18 -11.56 17.51 18.81
N LEU A 19 -12.86 17.26 19.04
CA LEU A 19 -13.40 15.90 18.96
C LEU A 19 -13.28 15.42 17.51
N PHE A 20 -12.15 14.79 17.20
CA PHE A 20 -12.02 13.98 16.00
C PHE A 20 -12.42 12.54 16.34
N ALA A 21 -13.19 11.90 15.45
CA ALA A 21 -13.40 10.48 15.59
C ALA A 21 -12.05 9.75 15.50
N HIS A 22 -11.91 8.74 16.34
CA HIS A 22 -10.83 7.77 16.30
C HIS A 22 -11.46 6.45 15.85
N VAL A 23 -10.69 5.60 15.17
CA VAL A 23 -11.15 4.23 14.91
C VAL A 23 -11.42 3.55 16.25
N ASN A 24 -12.56 2.87 16.39
CA ASN A 24 -12.91 2.17 17.63
C ASN A 24 -12.05 0.90 17.80
N VAL A 25 -10.79 1.12 18.18
CA VAL A 25 -9.78 0.08 18.40
C VAL A 25 -10.07 -0.83 19.58
N ALA A 26 -10.98 -0.45 20.49
CA ALA A 26 -11.43 -1.33 21.56
C ALA A 26 -12.13 -2.58 20.99
N SER A 27 -12.98 -2.40 19.96
CA SER A 27 -13.63 -3.53 19.27
C SER A 27 -12.64 -4.45 18.53
N TYR A 28 -11.51 -3.90 18.07
CA TYR A 28 -10.43 -4.66 17.45
C TYR A 28 -9.71 -5.50 18.51
N LYS A 29 -9.36 -4.90 19.65
CA LYS A 29 -8.74 -5.63 20.78
C LYS A 29 -9.66 -6.75 21.28
N SER A 30 -10.93 -6.47 21.56
CA SER A 30 -11.87 -7.49 22.04
C SER A 30 -12.07 -8.64 21.04
N TYR A 31 -12.02 -8.38 19.74
CA TYR A 31 -12.06 -9.41 18.72
C TYR A 31 -10.81 -10.32 18.73
N VAL A 32 -9.62 -9.74 18.96
CA VAL A 32 -8.38 -10.51 19.13
C VAL A 32 -8.42 -11.32 20.43
N ASP A 33 -8.74 -10.69 21.55
CA ASP A 33 -8.82 -11.33 22.87
C ASP A 33 -9.76 -12.56 22.85
N SER A 34 -10.88 -12.45 22.13
CA SER A 34 -11.88 -13.52 21.98
C SER A 34 -11.43 -14.68 21.10
N LEU A 35 -10.54 -14.46 20.13
CA LEU A 35 -10.14 -15.49 19.16
C LEU A 35 -8.75 -16.06 19.41
N LEU A 36 -7.86 -15.31 20.05
CA LEU A 36 -6.46 -15.66 20.29
C LEU A 36 -6.11 -15.40 21.77
N PRO A 37 -6.78 -16.08 22.73
CA PRO A 37 -6.55 -15.86 24.16
C PRO A 37 -5.08 -16.03 24.52
N GLY A 38 -4.59 -15.19 25.44
CA GLY A 38 -3.19 -15.14 25.87
C GLY A 38 -2.24 -14.38 24.93
N THR A 39 -2.68 -13.98 23.73
CA THR A 39 -1.85 -13.24 22.76
C THR A 39 -1.72 -11.77 23.12
N THR A 40 -0.51 -11.20 23.01
CA THR A 40 -0.32 -9.75 23.10
C THR A 40 -0.57 -9.10 21.74
N PHE A 41 -1.58 -8.23 21.66
CA PHE A 41 -1.93 -7.48 20.45
C PHE A 41 -1.41 -6.05 20.46
N GLY A 42 -0.74 -5.65 19.38
CA GLY A 42 -0.26 -4.29 19.12
C GLY A 42 -0.82 -3.75 17.81
N MET A 43 -1.24 -2.48 17.80
CA MET A 43 -1.75 -1.79 16.63
C MET A 43 -1.40 -0.30 16.66
N SER A 44 -1.02 0.24 15.51
CA SER A 44 -1.09 1.69 15.22
C SER A 44 -1.75 1.90 13.85
N LEU A 45 -2.51 2.99 13.74
CA LEU A 45 -3.13 3.44 12.51
C LEU A 45 -2.96 4.96 12.39
N ARG A 46 -2.38 5.43 11.29
CA ARG A 46 -2.04 6.85 11.07
C ARG A 46 -2.50 7.33 9.70
N SER A 47 -3.13 8.50 9.69
CA SER A 47 -3.50 9.22 8.48
C SER A 47 -2.29 9.99 7.92
N VAL A 48 -1.98 9.80 6.63
CA VAL A 48 -0.93 10.55 5.95
C VAL A 48 -1.42 11.97 5.61
N LYS A 49 -2.68 12.15 5.23
CA LYS A 49 -3.29 13.47 4.92
C LYS A 49 -3.40 14.38 6.15
N MET A 50 -3.80 13.84 7.30
CA MET A 50 -3.87 14.58 8.58
C MET A 50 -2.53 14.62 9.32
N GLY A 51 -1.59 13.72 8.99
CA GLY A 51 -0.27 13.62 9.64
C GLY A 51 -0.28 13.06 11.08
N ARG A 52 -1.42 12.55 11.57
CA ARG A 52 -1.62 12.13 12.97
C ARG A 52 -2.05 10.66 13.09
N GLU A 53 -1.79 10.08 14.25
CA GLU A 53 -2.35 8.78 14.64
C GLU A 53 -3.87 8.92 14.89
N ILE A 54 -4.63 7.92 14.48
CA ILE A 54 -6.10 7.85 14.56
C ILE A 54 -6.62 6.54 15.19
N GLY A 55 -5.72 5.62 15.53
CA GLY A 55 -5.99 4.41 16.31
C GLY A 55 -4.69 3.85 16.90
N ASN A 56 -4.74 3.40 18.16
CA ASN A 56 -3.59 2.88 18.90
C ASN A 56 -4.05 1.80 19.89
N VAL A 57 -3.43 0.62 19.84
CA VAL A 57 -3.50 -0.42 20.89
C VAL A 57 -2.07 -0.81 21.19
N LYS A 58 -1.55 -0.48 22.39
CA LYS A 58 -0.15 -0.76 22.77
C LYS A 58 0.89 -0.25 21.74
N GLY A 59 0.56 0.76 20.92
CA GLY A 59 1.36 1.16 19.77
C GLY A 59 2.72 1.79 20.12
N ASN A 60 2.95 2.10 21.40
CA ASN A 60 4.22 2.60 21.93
C ASN A 60 5.01 1.55 22.74
N GLU A 61 4.46 0.34 22.88
CA GLU A 61 5.18 -0.82 23.43
C GLU A 61 5.98 -1.51 22.32
N PHE A 62 6.98 -2.30 22.72
CA PHE A 62 7.83 -3.05 21.79
C PHE A 62 7.20 -4.39 21.39
N PHE A 63 7.23 -4.68 20.10
CA PHE A 63 6.80 -5.95 19.50
C PHE A 63 7.92 -6.55 18.67
N THR A 64 8.00 -7.89 18.62
CA THR A 64 8.92 -8.57 17.71
C THR A 64 8.37 -8.43 16.28
N PRO A 65 9.12 -7.84 15.33
CA PRO A 65 8.55 -7.47 14.03
C PRO A 65 8.34 -8.66 13.08
N ALA A 66 9.08 -9.76 13.29
CA ALA A 66 9.32 -10.76 12.26
C ALA A 66 9.74 -10.09 10.92
N SER A 67 9.42 -10.70 9.78
CA SER A 67 9.66 -10.14 8.43
C SER A 67 8.98 -8.80 8.10
N THR A 68 8.29 -8.14 9.04
CA THR A 68 7.92 -6.72 8.85
C THR A 68 9.11 -5.78 9.05
N LEU A 69 10.20 -6.23 9.70
CA LEU A 69 11.41 -5.43 9.89
C LEU A 69 12.03 -4.99 8.55
N LYS A 70 11.93 -5.83 7.52
CA LYS A 70 12.31 -5.54 6.13
C LYS A 70 11.77 -4.20 5.61
N THR A 71 10.67 -3.68 6.16
CA THR A 71 10.15 -2.34 5.82
C THR A 71 11.11 -1.21 6.21
N LEU A 72 11.96 -1.38 7.23
CA LEU A 72 13.05 -0.47 7.57
C LEU A 72 14.19 -0.56 6.57
N THR A 73 14.76 -1.76 6.38
CA THR A 73 15.90 -2.01 5.49
C THR A 73 15.61 -1.57 4.06
N THR A 74 14.43 -1.91 3.52
CA THR A 74 14.01 -1.48 2.18
C THR A 74 13.69 0.03 2.09
N ALA A 75 13.34 0.68 3.19
CA ALA A 75 13.13 2.13 3.21
C ALA A 75 14.46 2.89 3.24
N ALA A 76 15.44 2.40 4.00
CA ALA A 76 16.81 2.92 3.99
C ALA A 76 17.46 2.76 2.60
N ALA A 77 17.27 1.61 1.95
CA ALA A 77 17.73 1.37 0.59
C ALA A 77 17.11 2.35 -0.43
N ILE A 78 15.79 2.51 -0.47
CA ILE A 78 15.10 3.48 -1.35
C ILE A 78 15.52 4.95 -1.08
N HIS A 79 15.98 5.23 0.13
CA HIS A 79 16.38 6.57 0.54
C HIS A 79 17.82 6.93 0.12
N PHE A 80 18.77 6.01 0.31
CA PHE A 80 20.19 6.26 0.07
C PHE A 80 20.72 5.76 -1.27
N LEU A 81 20.21 4.63 -1.78
CA LEU A 81 20.70 4.01 -3.00
C LEU A 81 19.88 4.51 -4.21
N PRO A 82 20.51 4.72 -5.38
CA PRO A 82 19.78 5.02 -6.60
C PRO A 82 18.93 3.81 -7.03
N LEU A 83 17.87 4.03 -7.80
CA LEU A 83 16.88 2.98 -8.13
C LEU A 83 17.44 1.89 -9.07
N ASP A 84 18.48 2.24 -9.80
CA ASP A 84 19.35 1.44 -10.67
C ASP A 84 20.65 1.01 -9.97
N TYR A 85 20.72 1.06 -8.64
CA TYR A 85 21.83 0.45 -7.89
C TYR A 85 21.88 -1.06 -8.16
N GLU A 86 23.05 -1.54 -8.57
CA GLU A 86 23.35 -2.93 -8.89
C GLU A 86 24.62 -3.34 -8.13
N PRO A 87 24.55 -4.34 -7.22
CA PRO A 87 25.76 -4.94 -6.64
C PRO A 87 26.56 -5.63 -7.74
N LYS A 88 27.88 -5.44 -7.78
CA LYS A 88 28.73 -6.02 -8.82
C LYS A 88 29.34 -7.36 -8.42
N THR A 89 29.69 -8.15 -9.43
CA THR A 89 30.69 -9.21 -9.33
C THR A 89 31.73 -8.96 -10.41
N ASP A 90 32.94 -8.61 -10.01
CA ASP A 90 34.06 -8.35 -10.91
C ASP A 90 34.87 -9.64 -11.12
N VAL A 91 35.26 -9.92 -12.36
CA VAL A 91 36.13 -11.03 -12.75
C VAL A 91 37.39 -10.45 -13.41
N THR A 92 38.51 -10.58 -12.73
CA THR A 92 39.82 -10.10 -13.18
C THR A 92 40.69 -11.27 -13.63
N VAL A 93 41.19 -11.19 -14.86
CA VAL A 93 42.13 -12.14 -15.47
C VAL A 93 43.55 -11.63 -15.23
N LEU A 94 44.36 -12.45 -14.56
CA LEU A 94 45.73 -12.13 -14.14
C LEU A 94 46.73 -13.11 -14.79
N GLY A 95 47.93 -12.66 -15.15
CA GLY A 95 49.03 -13.48 -15.70
C GLY A 95 49.29 -13.25 -17.19
N ASP A 96 49.67 -14.31 -17.92
CA ASP A 96 50.02 -14.27 -19.36
C ASP A 96 49.21 -15.29 -20.18
N ILE A 97 48.91 -14.97 -21.45
CA ILE A 97 48.14 -15.84 -22.37
C ILE A 97 49.07 -16.38 -23.46
N GLN A 98 49.36 -17.67 -23.38
CA GLN A 98 50.21 -18.38 -24.33
C GLN A 98 49.35 -19.28 -25.22
N LYS A 99 49.17 -18.84 -26.48
CA LYS A 99 48.21 -19.41 -27.46
C LYS A 99 46.78 -19.28 -26.93
N SER A 100 46.21 -20.36 -26.38
CA SER A 100 44.88 -20.39 -25.75
C SER A 100 44.93 -20.69 -24.25
N THR A 101 46.13 -20.78 -23.67
CA THR A 101 46.33 -21.12 -22.26
C THR A 101 46.67 -19.87 -21.46
N LEU A 102 45.83 -19.53 -20.48
CA LEU A 102 46.19 -18.59 -19.41
C LEU A 102 47.14 -19.28 -18.43
N LEU A 103 48.35 -18.75 -18.27
CA LEU A 103 49.28 -19.08 -17.20
C LEU A 103 49.15 -18.01 -16.12
N GLY A 104 48.22 -18.21 -15.19
CA GLY A 104 47.74 -17.10 -14.37
C GLY A 104 46.44 -17.38 -13.61
N SER A 105 46.03 -16.41 -12.80
CA SER A 105 44.93 -16.52 -11.85
C SER A 105 43.64 -15.84 -12.36
N ILE A 106 42.49 -16.37 -11.96
CA ILE A 106 41.21 -15.64 -12.08
C ILE A 106 40.83 -15.13 -10.69
N ARG A 107 40.78 -13.81 -10.49
CA ARG A 107 40.24 -13.21 -9.27
C ARG A 107 38.78 -12.85 -9.47
N ILE A 108 37.92 -13.22 -8.52
CA ILE A 108 36.51 -12.86 -8.52
C ILE A 108 36.17 -12.13 -7.24
N ARG A 109 35.70 -10.88 -7.34
CA ARG A 109 35.28 -10.05 -6.21
C ARG A 109 33.78 -9.80 -6.28
N GLY A 110 33.05 -10.24 -5.26
CA GLY A 110 31.60 -10.05 -5.17
C GLY A 110 31.22 -8.92 -4.23
N GLU A 111 30.17 -8.19 -4.58
CA GLU A 111 29.56 -7.13 -3.75
C GLU A 111 28.21 -7.56 -3.16
N GLY A 112 27.96 -8.88 -3.06
CA GLY A 112 26.70 -9.43 -2.59
C GLY A 112 25.54 -9.12 -3.53
N ASP A 113 25.56 -9.70 -4.74
CA ASP A 113 24.36 -9.75 -5.59
C ASP A 113 23.53 -11.00 -5.26
N PRO A 114 22.29 -10.86 -4.72
CA PRO A 114 21.47 -11.99 -4.37
C PRO A 114 20.72 -12.61 -5.57
N ASN A 115 20.77 -12.00 -6.76
CA ASN A 115 20.02 -12.42 -7.96
C ASN A 115 20.82 -13.32 -8.92
N ILE A 116 22.04 -13.72 -8.57
CA ILE A 116 22.75 -14.84 -9.23
C ILE A 116 22.06 -16.16 -8.81
N SER A 117 20.81 -16.36 -9.27
CA SER A 117 19.89 -17.40 -8.80
C SER A 117 18.79 -17.72 -9.81
N ALA A 118 18.32 -18.99 -9.79
CA ALA A 118 17.11 -19.44 -10.47
C ALA A 118 15.80 -18.73 -10.02
N ARG A 119 15.90 -17.82 -9.04
CA ARG A 119 14.79 -16.97 -8.58
C ARG A 119 14.53 -15.78 -9.50
N TYR A 120 15.57 -15.29 -10.17
CA TYR A 120 15.50 -14.13 -11.06
C TYR A 120 15.67 -14.53 -12.53
N TYR A 121 16.55 -15.49 -12.80
CA TYR A 121 16.75 -16.08 -14.13
C TYR A 121 16.13 -17.48 -14.22
N ASP A 122 15.67 -17.89 -15.40
CA ASP A 122 15.22 -19.29 -15.61
C ASP A 122 16.38 -20.29 -15.51
N ASP A 123 17.59 -19.88 -15.90
CA ASP A 123 18.85 -20.62 -15.69
C ASP A 123 19.63 -20.00 -14.52
N PRO A 124 19.87 -20.73 -13.40
CA PRO A 124 20.69 -20.22 -12.29
C PRO A 124 22.11 -19.83 -12.74
N PHE A 125 22.65 -20.47 -13.78
CA PHE A 125 24.00 -20.22 -14.26
C PHE A 125 24.12 -18.99 -15.17
N TYR A 126 23.04 -18.28 -15.52
CA TYR A 126 23.05 -17.19 -16.51
C TYR A 126 24.24 -16.22 -16.38
N ILE A 127 24.50 -15.70 -15.17
CA ILE A 127 25.62 -14.78 -14.90
C ILE A 127 26.98 -15.49 -14.90
N LEU A 128 27.08 -16.69 -14.33
CA LEU A 128 28.34 -17.47 -14.31
C LEU A 128 28.76 -17.92 -15.72
N ASN A 129 27.77 -18.22 -16.56
CA ASN A 129 27.91 -18.46 -17.99
C ASN A 129 28.48 -17.22 -18.69
N ALA A 130 27.91 -16.03 -18.46
CA ALA A 130 28.42 -14.78 -19.04
C ALA A 130 29.87 -14.45 -18.60
N MET A 131 30.26 -14.80 -17.37
CA MET A 131 31.64 -14.72 -16.89
C MET A 131 32.57 -15.66 -17.66
N ALA A 132 32.17 -16.93 -17.82
CA ALA A 132 32.94 -17.92 -18.59
C ALA A 132 33.03 -17.55 -20.09
N ASP A 133 31.94 -17.08 -20.68
CA ASP A 133 31.85 -16.58 -22.07
C ASP A 133 32.82 -15.40 -22.29
N SER A 134 32.96 -14.52 -21.30
CA SER A 134 33.87 -13.37 -21.36
C SER A 134 35.35 -13.78 -21.30
N ILE A 135 35.69 -14.84 -20.55
CA ILE A 135 37.03 -15.44 -20.54
C ILE A 135 37.30 -16.15 -21.87
N GLN A 136 36.34 -16.94 -22.38
CA GLN A 136 36.46 -17.59 -23.68
C GLN A 136 36.66 -16.59 -24.82
N ALA A 137 35.98 -15.43 -24.77
CA ALA A 137 36.13 -14.35 -25.75
C ALA A 137 37.53 -13.70 -25.76
N MET A 138 38.40 -13.97 -24.78
CA MET A 138 39.83 -13.62 -24.82
C MET A 138 40.69 -14.66 -25.56
N GLY A 139 40.08 -15.71 -26.12
CA GLY A 139 40.78 -16.83 -26.75
C GLY A 139 41.25 -17.91 -25.76
N ILE A 140 40.83 -17.84 -24.50
CA ILE A 140 41.26 -18.76 -23.44
C ILE A 140 40.39 -20.03 -23.48
N ASP A 141 41.01 -21.18 -23.76
CA ASP A 141 40.40 -22.52 -23.63
C ASP A 141 40.97 -23.33 -22.45
N THR A 142 42.09 -22.89 -21.88
CA THR A 142 42.78 -23.57 -20.77
C THR A 142 43.25 -22.53 -19.75
N ILE A 143 43.01 -22.79 -18.47
CA ILE A 143 43.54 -22.00 -17.36
C ILE A 143 44.46 -22.90 -16.55
N VAL A 144 45.71 -22.47 -16.35
CA VAL A 144 46.68 -23.11 -15.46
C VAL A 144 47.02 -22.10 -14.36
N GLY A 145 46.41 -22.28 -13.19
CA GLY A 145 46.54 -21.35 -12.08
C GLY A 145 45.47 -21.55 -11.02
N ARG A 146 45.13 -20.48 -10.28
CA ARG A 146 44.18 -20.53 -9.16
C ARG A 146 42.98 -19.61 -9.38
N ILE A 147 41.90 -19.88 -8.64
CA ILE A 147 40.71 -19.01 -8.60
C ILE A 147 40.67 -18.33 -7.23
N ASP A 148 41.00 -17.04 -7.22
CA ASP A 148 41.05 -16.19 -6.03
C ASP A 148 39.67 -15.56 -5.77
N LEU A 149 38.92 -16.10 -4.82
CA LEU A 149 37.62 -15.55 -4.43
C LEU A 149 37.79 -14.47 -3.35
N ASP A 150 37.76 -13.21 -3.77
CA ASP A 150 37.84 -12.05 -2.90
C ASP A 150 36.50 -11.83 -2.18
N THR A 151 36.53 -12.02 -0.87
CA THR A 151 35.39 -11.84 0.04
C THR A 151 35.48 -10.58 0.90
N SER A 152 36.49 -9.72 0.65
CA SER A 152 36.80 -8.54 1.48
C SER A 152 35.69 -7.49 1.55
N TYR A 153 34.74 -7.49 0.61
CA TYR A 153 33.61 -6.56 0.62
C TYR A 153 32.69 -6.75 1.84
N TYR A 154 32.59 -7.98 2.38
CA TYR A 154 31.84 -8.26 3.60
C TYR A 154 32.76 -8.57 4.78
N THR A 155 32.45 -7.99 5.93
CA THR A 155 33.16 -8.20 7.19
C THR A 155 32.24 -8.84 8.23
N GLY A 156 32.83 -9.56 9.19
CA GLY A 156 32.10 -10.33 10.19
C GLY A 156 31.59 -11.69 9.68
N PRO A 157 30.76 -12.39 10.48
CA PRO A 157 30.35 -13.75 10.16
C PRO A 157 29.28 -13.81 9.07
N TRP A 158 29.44 -14.73 8.12
CA TRP A 158 28.43 -15.04 7.10
C TRP A 158 27.18 -15.70 7.71
N LYS A 159 27.35 -16.41 8.82
CA LYS A 159 26.26 -16.94 9.64
C LYS A 159 25.84 -15.85 10.62
N ALA A 160 24.63 -15.31 10.45
CA ALA A 160 24.08 -14.33 11.39
C ALA A 160 24.07 -14.90 12.81
N GLU A 161 24.39 -14.10 13.84
CA GLU A 161 24.63 -14.63 15.19
C GLU A 161 23.32 -14.83 16.00
N ASN A 162 22.33 -13.97 15.77
CA ASN A 162 21.16 -13.82 16.63
C ASN A 162 19.93 -14.62 16.14
N TRP A 163 20.13 -15.70 15.36
CA TRP A 163 19.06 -16.59 14.89
C TRP A 163 18.95 -17.87 15.71
N ARG A 164 17.74 -18.44 15.79
CA ARG A 164 17.53 -19.74 16.45
C ARG A 164 18.31 -20.83 15.68
N ARG A 165 18.98 -21.73 16.41
CA ARG A 165 19.85 -22.77 15.83
C ARG A 165 19.19 -23.61 14.73
N ASN A 166 17.89 -23.89 14.83
CA ASN A 166 17.15 -24.68 13.84
C ASN A 166 16.76 -23.90 12.57
N TYR A 167 16.99 -22.58 12.52
CA TYR A 167 16.69 -21.77 11.33
C TYR A 167 17.77 -21.90 10.25
N TYR A 168 19.04 -22.15 10.62
CA TYR A 168 20.12 -22.36 9.64
C TYR A 168 19.99 -23.66 8.82
N ASP A 169 19.07 -24.55 9.20
CA ASP A 169 18.79 -25.78 8.46
C ASP A 169 17.64 -25.60 7.45
N SER A 170 16.99 -24.43 7.45
CA SER A 170 15.96 -24.04 6.49
C SER A 170 16.51 -23.08 5.43
N TRP A 171 15.97 -23.12 4.21
CA TRP A 171 16.38 -22.25 3.10
C TRP A 171 16.36 -20.74 3.45
N TYR A 172 15.44 -20.32 4.32
CA TYR A 172 15.32 -18.93 4.77
C TYR A 172 16.39 -18.50 5.79
N GLY A 173 17.28 -19.41 6.20
CA GLY A 173 18.38 -19.18 7.13
C GLY A 173 19.76 -19.53 6.55
N ALA A 174 19.90 -19.50 5.21
CA ALA A 174 21.18 -19.72 4.52
C ALA A 174 22.26 -18.70 4.94
N GLU A 175 23.53 -19.10 4.82
CA GLU A 175 24.69 -18.25 5.12
C GLU A 175 24.85 -17.13 4.08
N ILE A 176 25.27 -15.94 4.54
CA ILE A 176 25.32 -14.70 3.75
C ILE A 176 26.76 -14.29 3.47
N GLY A 177 27.27 -14.70 2.30
CA GLY A 177 28.58 -14.28 1.78
C GLY A 177 28.46 -13.27 0.63
N PRO A 178 29.54 -12.54 0.30
CA PRO A 178 29.56 -11.55 -0.79
C PRO A 178 29.55 -12.17 -2.20
N LEU A 179 29.87 -13.46 -2.31
CA LEU A 179 29.67 -14.27 -3.52
C LEU A 179 28.59 -15.32 -3.21
N GLY A 180 27.40 -15.10 -3.74
CA GLY A 180 26.25 -15.99 -3.58
C GLY A 180 25.90 -16.68 -4.90
N PHE A 181 25.40 -17.92 -4.80
CA PHE A 181 24.86 -18.65 -5.94
C PHE A 181 23.58 -19.37 -5.55
N ASN A 182 22.52 -19.19 -6.33
CA ASN A 182 21.21 -19.83 -6.16
C ASN A 182 20.60 -19.66 -4.74
N ASP A 183 20.59 -18.43 -4.23
CA ASP A 183 20.22 -18.06 -2.85
C ASP A 183 20.97 -18.87 -1.76
N ASN A 184 22.16 -19.39 -2.08
CA ASN A 184 22.94 -20.31 -1.23
C ASN A 184 22.13 -21.55 -0.80
N CYS A 185 21.31 -22.05 -1.74
CA CYS A 185 20.42 -23.19 -1.56
C CYS A 185 20.48 -24.16 -2.75
N VAL A 186 20.05 -25.40 -2.50
CA VAL A 186 19.72 -26.40 -3.52
C VAL A 186 18.28 -26.88 -3.36
N THR A 187 17.64 -27.23 -4.46
CA THR A 187 16.41 -28.03 -4.46
C THR A 187 16.80 -29.50 -4.46
N ILE A 188 16.35 -30.24 -3.46
CA ILE A 188 16.42 -31.69 -3.43
C ILE A 188 15.07 -32.23 -3.91
N ARG A 189 15.03 -32.86 -5.09
CA ARG A 189 13.83 -33.58 -5.58
C ARG A 189 13.96 -35.06 -5.31
N PHE A 190 12.83 -35.72 -5.09
CA PHE A 190 12.82 -37.15 -4.81
C PHE A 190 11.52 -37.83 -5.22
N TRP A 191 11.67 -39.08 -5.64
CA TRP A 191 10.64 -39.97 -6.18
C TRP A 191 10.65 -41.28 -5.39
N PRO A 192 9.53 -42.02 -5.33
CA PRO A 192 9.59 -43.41 -4.90
C PRO A 192 10.61 -44.23 -5.71
N GLY A 193 11.21 -45.22 -5.07
CA GLY A 193 11.93 -46.29 -5.75
C GLY A 193 10.97 -47.21 -6.50
N TYR A 194 11.52 -48.11 -7.32
CA TYR A 194 10.73 -48.91 -8.25
C TYR A 194 9.80 -49.91 -7.53
N PHE A 195 10.21 -50.43 -6.37
CA PHE A 195 9.43 -51.32 -5.52
C PHE A 195 9.31 -50.82 -4.07
N ARG A 196 8.31 -51.35 -3.35
CA ARG A 196 8.18 -51.14 -1.89
C ARG A 196 9.42 -51.66 -1.16
N GLY A 197 9.98 -50.87 -0.24
CA GLY A 197 11.21 -51.19 0.49
C GLY A 197 12.48 -50.61 -0.17
N ASP A 198 12.42 -50.24 -1.44
CA ASP A 198 13.54 -49.57 -2.13
C ASP A 198 13.86 -48.23 -1.49
N THR A 199 15.11 -47.81 -1.60
CA THR A 199 15.48 -46.43 -1.32
C THR A 199 14.90 -45.52 -2.41
N ALA A 200 14.36 -44.38 -2.02
CA ALA A 200 13.82 -43.36 -2.92
C ALA A 200 14.89 -42.87 -3.92
N VAL A 201 14.50 -42.48 -5.13
CA VAL A 201 15.41 -41.79 -6.06
C VAL A 201 15.50 -40.32 -5.65
N VAL A 202 16.69 -39.72 -5.68
CA VAL A 202 16.94 -38.33 -5.29
C VAL A 202 17.79 -37.62 -6.35
N SER A 203 17.46 -36.37 -6.69
CA SER A 203 18.31 -35.45 -7.46
C SER A 203 18.56 -34.16 -6.69
N ILE A 204 19.61 -33.44 -7.11
CA ILE A 204 20.02 -32.13 -6.58
C ILE A 204 19.93 -31.13 -7.73
N GLU A 205 19.38 -29.95 -7.48
CA GLU A 205 19.21 -28.89 -8.49
C GLU A 205 19.55 -27.51 -7.91
N PRO A 206 20.54 -26.78 -8.47
CA PRO A 206 21.51 -27.23 -9.47
C PRO A 206 22.59 -28.15 -8.86
N ASP A 207 22.95 -29.23 -9.56
CA ASP A 207 24.06 -30.11 -9.14
C ASP A 207 25.39 -29.67 -9.77
N VAL A 208 26.27 -29.13 -8.92
CA VAL A 208 27.65 -28.76 -9.27
C VAL A 208 28.68 -29.66 -8.57
N ASN A 209 28.27 -30.87 -8.16
CA ASN A 209 29.05 -31.84 -7.38
C ASN A 209 29.57 -31.32 -6.02
N TYR A 210 28.87 -30.33 -5.42
CA TYR A 210 29.26 -29.73 -4.14
C TYR A 210 28.47 -30.27 -2.94
N VAL A 211 27.18 -30.56 -3.13
CA VAL A 211 26.29 -31.06 -2.07
C VAL A 211 26.27 -32.58 -2.10
N LYS A 212 26.49 -33.22 -0.96
CA LYS A 212 26.40 -34.68 -0.82
C LYS A 212 25.12 -35.07 -0.09
N VAL A 213 24.28 -35.88 -0.73
CA VAL A 213 23.09 -36.46 -0.09
C VAL A 213 23.38 -37.88 0.41
N VAL A 214 23.14 -38.13 1.70
CA VAL A 214 23.10 -39.47 2.30
C VAL A 214 21.63 -39.90 2.36
N ASN A 215 21.22 -40.75 1.42
CA ASN A 215 19.81 -41.07 1.19
C ASN A 215 19.39 -42.37 1.89
N ASN A 216 18.64 -42.23 3.00
CA ASN A 216 17.98 -43.33 3.70
C ASN A 216 16.44 -43.25 3.60
N LEU A 217 15.90 -42.48 2.64
CA LEU A 217 14.46 -42.34 2.45
C LEU A 217 13.90 -43.61 1.80
N LYS A 218 12.83 -44.20 2.37
CA LYS A 218 12.30 -45.50 1.95
C LYS A 218 10.94 -45.46 1.27
N THR A 219 10.75 -46.30 0.27
CA THR A 219 9.52 -46.43 -0.50
C THR A 219 8.51 -47.30 0.23
N VAL A 220 7.28 -46.82 0.40
CA VAL A 220 6.22 -47.52 1.14
C VAL A 220 4.90 -47.51 0.37
N LYS A 221 3.93 -48.31 0.80
CA LYS A 221 2.61 -48.36 0.19
C LYS A 221 1.85 -47.02 0.27
N GLY A 222 1.11 -46.68 -0.79
CA GLY A 222 0.14 -45.59 -0.78
C GLY A 222 0.73 -44.21 -1.10
N LEU A 223 0.00 -43.16 -0.70
CA LEU A 223 0.34 -41.74 -0.90
C LEU A 223 1.13 -41.09 0.27
N LYS A 224 1.82 -41.89 1.10
CA LYS A 224 2.41 -41.40 2.36
C LYS A 224 3.60 -40.46 2.13
N LYS A 225 3.52 -39.21 2.60
CA LYS A 225 4.61 -38.22 2.53
C LYS A 225 5.13 -37.90 3.95
N LYS A 226 6.19 -38.57 4.41
CA LYS A 226 6.80 -38.34 5.74
C LYS A 226 8.32 -38.54 5.71
N TRP A 227 9.07 -37.49 5.44
CA TRP A 227 10.53 -37.47 5.50
C TRP A 227 11.05 -36.64 6.68
N VAL A 228 12.32 -36.85 7.01
CA VAL A 228 13.14 -36.01 7.90
C VAL A 228 14.47 -35.75 7.20
N TYR A 229 15.13 -34.65 7.56
CA TYR A 229 16.48 -34.35 7.11
C TYR A 229 17.34 -33.86 8.27
N ALA A 230 18.66 -34.00 8.14
CA ALA A 230 19.66 -33.34 8.95
C ALA A 230 20.74 -32.78 8.03
N ILE A 231 21.22 -31.58 8.32
CA ILE A 231 22.32 -30.94 7.59
C ILE A 231 23.53 -30.92 8.52
N ASP A 232 24.70 -31.29 8.00
CA ASP A 232 25.97 -31.15 8.72
C ASP A 232 26.20 -29.66 9.07
N PRO A 233 26.71 -29.34 10.28
CA PRO A 233 26.84 -27.96 10.73
C PRO A 233 27.83 -27.14 9.89
N ASP A 234 28.84 -27.79 9.31
CA ASP A 234 30.00 -27.15 8.69
C ASP A 234 30.20 -27.56 7.22
N LYS A 235 29.63 -28.70 6.80
CA LYS A 235 29.76 -29.26 5.44
C LYS A 235 28.42 -29.30 4.72
N SER A 236 28.45 -29.24 3.41
CA SER A 236 27.26 -29.42 2.55
C SER A 236 26.86 -30.90 2.42
N ILE A 237 26.62 -31.57 3.56
CA ILE A 237 26.16 -32.95 3.63
C ILE A 237 24.74 -32.97 4.20
N ILE A 238 23.81 -33.52 3.43
CA ILE A 238 22.38 -33.61 3.78
C ILE A 238 22.03 -35.09 3.98
N THR A 239 21.64 -35.49 5.18
CA THR A 239 21.13 -36.85 5.44
C THR A 239 19.61 -36.85 5.37
N LEU A 240 19.03 -37.65 4.49
CA LEU A 240 17.58 -37.83 4.34
C LEU A 240 17.13 -39.16 4.96
N GLY A 241 15.94 -39.19 5.53
CA GLY A 241 15.32 -40.41 6.05
C GLY A 241 13.80 -40.33 6.11
N GLY A 242 13.17 -41.42 6.54
CA GLY A 242 11.71 -41.54 6.62
C GLY A 242 11.13 -42.32 5.44
N THR A 243 9.94 -41.93 4.97
CA THR A 243 9.16 -42.66 3.96
C THR A 243 8.51 -41.78 2.89
N ILE A 244 8.57 -42.22 1.63
CA ILE A 244 7.77 -41.72 0.50
C ILE A 244 6.89 -42.85 -0.04
N GLY A 245 5.65 -42.52 -0.42
CA GLY A 245 4.69 -43.44 -0.97
C GLY A 245 4.95 -43.80 -2.43
N GLU A 246 4.71 -45.05 -2.82
CA GLU A 246 4.83 -45.53 -4.21
C GLU A 246 3.90 -44.79 -5.19
N ASP A 247 2.75 -44.33 -4.73
CA ASP A 247 1.76 -43.61 -5.55
C ASP A 247 2.06 -42.09 -5.62
N VAL A 248 3.23 -41.64 -5.16
CA VAL A 248 3.61 -40.22 -5.15
C VAL A 248 4.42 -39.87 -6.40
N ASP A 249 3.84 -39.07 -7.31
CA ASP A 249 4.52 -38.61 -8.54
C ASP A 249 5.93 -38.05 -8.28
N SER A 250 6.04 -37.12 -7.33
CA SER A 250 7.30 -36.58 -6.82
C SER A 250 7.08 -35.77 -5.54
N ALA A 251 8.19 -35.41 -4.89
CA ALA A 251 8.27 -34.40 -3.86
C ALA A 251 9.60 -33.63 -3.96
N SER A 252 9.67 -32.46 -3.34
CA SER A 252 10.89 -31.66 -3.30
C SER A 252 10.98 -30.81 -2.03
N MET A 253 12.19 -30.43 -1.65
CA MET A 253 12.46 -29.46 -0.59
C MET A 253 13.65 -28.58 -0.97
N VAL A 254 13.60 -27.30 -0.61
CA VAL A 254 14.74 -26.38 -0.77
C VAL A 254 15.51 -26.35 0.56
N LEU A 255 16.81 -26.61 0.51
CA LEU A 255 17.69 -26.67 1.67
C LEU A 255 18.92 -25.77 1.47
N PRO A 256 19.42 -25.12 2.54
CA PRO A 256 20.60 -24.28 2.48
C PRO A 256 21.87 -25.14 2.37
N ILE A 257 22.90 -24.58 1.74
CA ILE A 257 24.25 -25.19 1.77
C ILE A 257 25.08 -24.64 2.95
N ARG A 258 26.29 -25.18 3.12
CA ARG A 258 27.35 -24.65 4.00
C ARG A 258 28.52 -24.17 3.16
N ASN A 259 29.21 -23.12 3.61
CA ASN A 259 30.31 -22.48 2.87
C ASN A 259 29.86 -22.02 1.47
N PRO A 260 29.11 -20.91 1.37
CA PRO A 260 28.59 -20.41 0.10
C PRO A 260 29.68 -20.01 -0.90
N ILE A 261 30.85 -19.60 -0.43
CA ILE A 261 31.99 -19.25 -1.29
C ILE A 261 32.54 -20.48 -2.01
N GLY A 262 32.61 -21.63 -1.31
CA GLY A 262 32.94 -22.92 -1.91
C GLY A 262 31.89 -23.38 -2.93
N TYR A 263 30.60 -23.14 -2.65
CA TYR A 263 29.51 -23.45 -3.58
C TYR A 263 29.57 -22.58 -4.84
N PHE A 264 29.83 -21.28 -4.70
CA PHE A 264 30.07 -20.36 -5.81
C PHE A 264 31.27 -20.81 -6.66
N ARG A 265 32.39 -21.20 -6.03
CA ARG A 265 33.56 -21.75 -6.75
C ARG A 265 33.19 -22.96 -7.59
N ALA A 266 32.44 -23.90 -7.02
CA ALA A 266 32.00 -25.11 -7.73
C ALA A 266 31.07 -24.78 -8.92
N ALA A 267 30.17 -23.81 -8.75
CA ALA A 267 29.27 -23.36 -9.80
C ALA A 267 29.99 -22.61 -10.94
N PHE A 268 30.97 -21.76 -10.62
CA PHE A 268 31.79 -21.09 -11.62
C PHE A 268 32.69 -22.08 -12.39
N MET A 269 33.30 -23.03 -11.68
CA MET A 269 34.03 -24.16 -12.28
C MET A 269 33.15 -25.00 -13.23
N TYR A 270 31.89 -25.22 -12.86
CA TYR A 270 30.91 -25.88 -13.71
C TYR A 270 30.59 -25.07 -14.98
N ALA A 271 30.42 -23.75 -14.86
CA ALA A 271 30.22 -22.85 -16.00
C ALA A 271 31.43 -22.84 -16.96
N LEU A 272 32.66 -22.71 -16.44
CA LEU A 272 33.90 -22.83 -17.23
C LEU A 272 33.94 -24.13 -18.03
N LYS A 273 33.71 -25.28 -17.36
CA LYS A 273 33.67 -26.60 -17.99
C LYS A 273 32.60 -26.68 -19.08
N ASN A 274 31.40 -26.13 -18.85
CA ASN A 274 30.32 -26.11 -19.83
C ASN A 274 30.60 -25.20 -21.03
N ARG A 275 31.56 -24.27 -20.92
CA ARG A 275 32.10 -23.51 -22.06
C ARG A 275 33.35 -24.14 -22.68
N GLY A 276 33.73 -25.33 -22.25
CA GLY A 276 34.91 -26.03 -22.76
C GLY A 276 36.23 -25.49 -22.21
N ILE A 277 36.22 -24.60 -21.22
CA ILE A 277 37.44 -24.09 -20.58
C ILE A 277 37.96 -25.13 -19.59
N VAL A 278 39.18 -25.62 -19.82
CA VAL A 278 39.85 -26.60 -18.97
C VAL A 278 40.64 -25.87 -17.87
N PHE A 279 40.18 -25.95 -16.63
CA PHE A 279 40.94 -25.46 -15.47
C PHE A 279 41.87 -26.54 -14.90
N LYS A 280 43.12 -26.17 -14.63
CA LYS A 280 44.14 -26.96 -13.95
C LYS A 280 44.70 -26.12 -12.80
N GLU A 281 44.61 -26.65 -11.58
CA GLU A 281 45.10 -25.95 -10.39
C GLU A 281 46.64 -25.83 -10.44
N ASP A 282 47.14 -24.60 -10.34
CA ASP A 282 48.56 -24.25 -10.18
C ASP A 282 48.66 -22.96 -9.34
N ASN A 283 49.85 -22.59 -8.87
CA ASN A 283 50.08 -21.38 -8.08
C ASN A 283 51.06 -20.42 -8.78
N PRO A 284 50.62 -19.75 -9.86
CA PRO A 284 51.45 -18.82 -10.61
C PRO A 284 51.87 -17.63 -9.75
N LYS A 285 53.05 -17.09 -10.07
CA LYS A 285 53.63 -15.90 -9.42
C LYS A 285 53.33 -14.60 -10.15
N ASP A 286 52.80 -14.70 -11.38
CA ASP A 286 52.43 -13.54 -12.18
C ASP A 286 50.97 -13.18 -11.89
N ASP A 287 50.79 -12.04 -11.22
CA ASP A 287 49.49 -11.43 -10.93
C ASP A 287 49.29 -10.14 -11.78
N THR A 288 49.90 -10.05 -12.98
CA THR A 288 49.72 -8.92 -13.91
C THR A 288 48.28 -8.88 -14.43
N GLU A 289 47.56 -7.78 -14.22
CA GLU A 289 46.18 -7.64 -14.72
C GLU A 289 46.14 -7.49 -16.24
N LEU A 290 45.50 -8.45 -16.91
CA LEU A 290 45.21 -8.42 -18.34
C LEU A 290 43.88 -7.73 -18.62
N LYS A 291 42.83 -8.05 -17.84
CA LYS A 291 41.48 -7.52 -18.04
C LYS A 291 40.59 -7.76 -16.83
N THR A 292 39.78 -6.77 -16.47
CA THR A 292 38.63 -6.93 -15.57
C THR A 292 37.30 -6.80 -16.33
N PHE A 293 36.35 -7.66 -15.99
CA PHE A 293 34.95 -7.61 -16.44
C PHE A 293 34.03 -7.44 -15.24
N SER A 294 33.06 -6.51 -15.30
CA SER A 294 32.06 -6.32 -14.24
C SER A 294 30.71 -6.88 -14.66
N PHE A 295 30.07 -7.64 -13.77
CA PHE A 295 28.74 -8.21 -13.98
C PHE A 295 27.78 -7.78 -12.86
N SER A 296 26.49 -7.71 -13.18
CA SER A 296 25.37 -7.53 -12.24
C SER A 296 24.22 -8.42 -12.68
N ALA A 297 23.42 -8.92 -11.74
CA ALA A 297 22.27 -9.76 -12.02
C ALA A 297 20.95 -8.97 -12.05
N ALA A 298 20.73 -8.06 -11.10
CA ALA A 298 19.51 -7.23 -11.11
C ALA A 298 19.64 -5.91 -10.33
N PRO A 299 18.91 -4.85 -10.76
CA PRO A 299 18.86 -3.59 -10.04
C PRO A 299 18.06 -3.68 -8.74
N LEU A 300 18.25 -2.67 -7.88
CA LEU A 300 17.63 -2.53 -6.56
C LEU A 300 16.13 -2.80 -6.58
N LEU A 301 15.38 -2.33 -7.59
CA LEU A 301 13.93 -2.56 -7.67
C LEU A 301 13.56 -4.06 -7.68
N SER A 302 14.38 -4.93 -8.28
CA SER A 302 14.17 -6.38 -8.27
C SER A 302 14.49 -7.00 -6.90
N ILE A 303 15.56 -6.55 -6.25
CA ILE A 303 15.90 -6.93 -4.86
C ILE A 303 14.74 -6.57 -3.92
N LEU A 304 14.19 -5.36 -4.06
CA LEU A 304 13.06 -4.89 -3.26
C LEU A 304 11.80 -5.71 -3.49
N ASP A 305 11.53 -6.15 -4.72
CA ASP A 305 10.38 -6.98 -5.05
C ASP A 305 10.45 -8.35 -4.35
N GLU A 306 11.60 -9.03 -4.43
CA GLU A 306 11.83 -10.31 -3.75
C GLU A 306 11.78 -10.18 -2.21
N ILE A 307 12.32 -9.09 -1.65
CA ILE A 307 12.23 -8.80 -0.22
C ILE A 307 10.79 -8.52 0.22
N ASN A 308 10.04 -7.66 -0.48
CA ASN A 308 8.75 -7.16 0.01
C ASN A 308 7.54 -7.97 -0.47
N GLN A 309 7.55 -8.52 -1.69
CA GLN A 309 6.52 -9.45 -2.14
C GLN A 309 6.73 -10.84 -1.54
N ARG A 310 7.91 -11.44 -1.76
CA ARG A 310 8.17 -12.86 -1.40
C ARG A 310 8.77 -13.06 -0.02
N SER A 311 9.16 -11.99 0.67
CA SER A 311 9.72 -12.04 2.03
C SER A 311 11.12 -12.67 2.10
N GLN A 312 11.92 -12.57 1.04
CA GLN A 312 13.27 -13.19 1.00
C GLN A 312 14.18 -12.68 2.13
N ASN A 313 14.72 -13.62 2.91
CA ASN A 313 15.65 -13.31 4.01
C ASN A 313 17.06 -13.03 3.48
N PHE A 314 17.59 -13.93 2.64
CA PHE A 314 18.92 -13.79 2.03
C PHE A 314 19.11 -12.44 1.34
N HIS A 315 18.12 -12.00 0.56
CA HIS A 315 18.11 -10.70 -0.12
C HIS A 315 18.12 -9.53 0.88
N ALA A 316 17.36 -9.60 1.97
CA ALA A 316 17.31 -8.55 2.98
C ALA A 316 18.60 -8.44 3.81
N GLU A 317 19.22 -9.57 4.16
CA GLU A 317 20.52 -9.63 4.84
C GLU A 317 21.67 -9.12 3.98
N THR A 318 21.60 -9.41 2.68
CA THR A 318 22.54 -8.93 1.66
C THR A 318 22.37 -7.42 1.47
N LEU A 319 21.13 -6.94 1.30
CA LEU A 319 20.83 -5.50 1.19
C LEU A 319 21.25 -4.70 2.44
N LEU A 320 21.11 -5.27 3.64
CA LEU A 320 21.58 -4.63 4.87
C LEU A 320 23.11 -4.44 4.89
N ARG A 321 23.87 -5.47 4.49
CA ARG A 321 25.34 -5.37 4.38
C ARG A 321 25.76 -4.40 3.28
N ASN A 322 25.08 -4.42 2.14
CA ASN A 322 25.31 -3.48 1.04
C ASN A 322 25.03 -2.02 1.46
N LEU A 323 24.00 -1.77 2.27
CA LEU A 323 23.79 -0.46 2.91
C LEU A 323 24.95 -0.05 3.81
N GLY A 324 25.50 -0.99 4.60
CA GLY A 324 26.69 -0.73 5.41
C GLY A 324 27.90 -0.35 4.55
N ALA A 325 28.21 -1.15 3.53
CA ALA A 325 29.34 -0.90 2.63
C ALA A 325 29.21 0.46 1.91
N GLN A 326 28.04 0.76 1.35
CA GLN A 326 27.82 1.95 0.53
C GLN A 326 27.69 3.24 1.35
N ILE A 327 27.17 3.19 2.58
CA ILE A 327 26.79 4.39 3.35
C ILE A 327 27.70 4.67 4.55
N ILE A 328 28.34 3.63 5.09
CA ILE A 328 29.23 3.67 6.26
C ILE A 328 30.67 3.28 5.89
N GLY A 329 30.86 2.48 4.85
CA GLY A 329 32.15 1.94 4.43
C GLY A 329 32.45 0.54 4.96
N GLU A 330 31.48 -0.13 5.59
CA GLU A 330 31.66 -1.46 6.20
C GLU A 330 30.51 -2.42 5.81
N GLY A 331 30.82 -3.46 5.03
CA GLY A 331 29.86 -4.47 4.57
C GLY A 331 29.46 -5.50 5.63
N SER A 332 29.03 -5.04 6.80
CA SER A 332 28.65 -5.89 7.93
C SER A 332 27.21 -5.66 8.39
N VAL A 333 26.74 -6.51 9.31
CA VAL A 333 25.47 -6.31 10.00
C VAL A 333 25.50 -5.01 10.84
N GLU A 334 26.64 -4.66 11.45
CA GLU A 334 26.75 -3.42 12.23
C GLU A 334 26.79 -2.18 11.35
N GLY A 335 27.56 -2.20 10.26
CA GLY A 335 27.56 -1.12 9.26
C GLY A 335 26.15 -0.90 8.68
N GLY A 336 25.43 -1.98 8.37
CA GLY A 336 24.03 -1.90 7.95
C GLY A 336 23.09 -1.31 9.00
N ARG A 337 23.22 -1.73 10.26
CA ARG A 337 22.48 -1.15 11.40
C ARG A 337 22.80 0.34 11.57
N GLU A 338 24.04 0.76 11.36
CA GLU A 338 24.41 2.17 11.41
C GLU A 338 23.80 2.98 10.26
N ALA A 339 23.79 2.43 9.04
CA ALA A 339 23.09 3.02 7.90
C ALA A 339 21.58 3.20 8.21
N GLU A 340 20.92 2.20 8.81
CA GLU A 340 19.52 2.32 9.24
C GLU A 340 19.34 3.36 10.36
N ARG A 341 20.24 3.44 11.35
CA ARG A 341 20.23 4.50 12.39
C ARG A 341 20.36 5.91 11.79
N LYS A 342 21.24 6.07 10.79
CA LYS A 342 21.44 7.30 10.02
C LYS A 342 20.17 7.68 9.24
N PHE A 343 19.59 6.74 8.50
CA PHE A 343 18.32 6.90 7.79
C PHE A 343 17.18 7.34 8.73
N LEU A 344 17.01 6.66 9.86
CA LEU A 344 15.98 7.00 10.84
C LEU A 344 16.15 8.43 11.38
N LYS A 345 17.39 8.85 11.65
CA LYS A 345 17.73 10.21 12.09
C LYS A 345 17.38 11.26 11.02
N GLU A 346 17.77 11.04 9.77
CA GLU A 346 17.46 11.93 8.64
C GLU A 346 15.94 12.03 8.38
N MET A 347 15.21 10.93 8.57
CA MET A 347 13.75 10.91 8.53
C MET A 347 13.08 11.56 9.75
N GLY A 348 13.82 11.99 10.79
CA GLY A 348 13.27 12.57 12.01
C GLY A 348 12.52 11.54 12.88
N LEU A 349 12.97 10.29 12.85
CA LEU A 349 12.46 9.17 13.64
C LEU A 349 13.46 8.82 14.74
N LYS A 350 12.97 8.28 15.87
CA LYS A 350 13.83 7.85 16.96
C LYS A 350 14.42 6.48 16.63
N ALA A 351 15.73 6.39 16.42
CA ALA A 351 16.41 5.12 16.19
C ALA A 351 16.14 4.11 17.32
N ALA A 352 16.14 4.55 18.59
CA ALA A 352 15.82 3.73 19.76
C ALA A 352 14.35 3.24 19.88
N ASP A 353 13.49 3.50 18.88
CA ASP A 353 12.19 2.82 18.75
C ASP A 353 12.28 1.55 17.85
N PHE A 354 13.48 1.24 17.33
CA PHE A 354 13.85 0.04 16.59
C PHE A 354 15.09 -0.60 17.25
N GLU A 355 14.94 -1.79 17.81
CA GLU A 355 16.04 -2.66 18.20
C GLU A 355 16.25 -3.64 17.04
N VAL A 356 17.32 -3.44 16.28
CA VAL A 356 17.65 -4.20 15.07
C VAL A 356 18.84 -5.08 15.36
N PHE A 357 18.79 -6.34 14.94
CA PHE A 357 19.85 -7.34 15.03
C PHE A 357 20.16 -8.03 13.69
N ASP A 358 19.29 -7.86 12.69
CA ASP A 358 19.41 -8.38 11.34
C ASP A 358 18.52 -7.57 10.36
N GLY A 359 18.63 -7.77 9.05
CA GLY A 359 17.84 -7.03 8.05
C GLY A 359 16.53 -7.74 7.68
N SER A 360 16.48 -9.04 7.89
CA SER A 360 15.37 -9.90 7.54
C SER A 360 14.25 -9.92 8.60
N GLY A 361 14.53 -9.58 9.85
CA GLY A 361 13.61 -9.75 10.97
C GLY A 361 13.47 -11.21 11.43
N LEU A 362 14.47 -12.07 11.18
CA LEU A 362 14.44 -13.49 11.57
C LEU A 362 14.89 -13.70 13.03
N SER A 363 15.74 -12.82 13.55
CA SER A 363 16.11 -12.78 14.96
C SER A 363 14.89 -12.46 15.84
N PRO A 364 14.64 -13.25 16.91
CA PRO A 364 13.58 -12.97 17.87
C PRO A 364 13.90 -11.79 18.79
N GLU A 365 15.16 -11.34 18.81
CA GLU A 365 15.63 -10.21 19.63
C GLU A 365 15.19 -8.86 19.04
N ASN A 366 14.97 -8.77 17.73
CA ASN A 366 14.43 -7.58 17.09
C ASN A 366 13.17 -7.03 17.80
N LYS A 367 13.08 -5.72 17.98
CA LYS A 367 11.89 -5.03 18.51
C LYS A 367 11.56 -3.77 17.74
N VAL A 368 10.28 -3.51 17.54
CA VAL A 368 9.77 -2.26 16.95
C VAL A 368 8.56 -1.73 17.71
N LYS A 369 8.34 -0.42 17.70
CA LYS A 369 7.08 0.18 18.17
C LYS A 369 6.11 0.36 17.00
N PRO A 370 4.87 -0.16 17.05
CA PRO A 370 3.91 -0.03 15.95
C PRO A 370 3.67 1.42 15.51
N SER A 371 3.65 2.37 16.45
CA SER A 371 3.46 3.80 16.17
C SER A 371 4.66 4.46 15.48
N THR A 372 5.86 3.87 15.60
CA THR A 372 7.06 4.32 14.87
C THR A 372 7.12 3.66 13.49
N VAL A 373 6.69 2.41 13.34
CA VAL A 373 6.50 1.77 12.02
C VAL A 373 5.49 2.54 11.18
N THR A 374 4.33 2.95 11.71
CA THR A 374 3.39 3.79 10.94
C THR A 374 3.94 5.19 10.64
N ARG A 375 4.79 5.76 11.52
CA ARG A 375 5.50 7.02 11.21
C ARG A 375 6.52 6.86 10.07
N LEU A 376 7.26 5.75 10.02
CA LEU A 376 8.15 5.39 8.93
C LEU A 376 7.38 5.25 7.61
N LEU A 377 6.33 4.41 7.59
CA LEU A 377 5.49 4.23 6.40
C LEU A 377 4.86 5.57 5.94
N ALA A 378 4.42 6.43 6.86
CA ALA A 378 3.84 7.73 6.53
C ALA A 378 4.87 8.74 5.99
N LYS A 379 6.14 8.59 6.35
CA LYS A 379 7.27 9.32 5.73
C LYS A 379 7.55 8.79 4.33
N MET A 380 7.60 7.47 4.16
CA MET A 380 7.80 6.84 2.84
C MET A 380 6.67 7.15 1.85
N ALA A 381 5.41 7.22 2.30
CA ALA A 381 4.28 7.66 1.46
C ALA A 381 4.38 9.11 0.93
N ARG A 382 5.32 9.90 1.44
CA ARG A 382 5.62 11.27 0.97
C ARG A 382 7.04 11.43 0.42
N HIS A 383 7.84 10.36 0.41
CA HIS A 383 9.20 10.37 -0.13
C HIS A 383 9.15 10.43 -1.66
N PRO A 384 10.09 11.11 -2.35
CA PRO A 384 10.08 11.20 -3.81
C PRO A 384 10.04 9.84 -4.51
N ASN A 385 10.77 8.84 -3.98
CA ASN A 385 10.80 7.47 -4.49
C ASN A 385 9.77 6.55 -3.80
N GLY A 386 8.88 7.12 -2.98
CA GLY A 386 7.92 6.38 -2.15
C GLY A 386 6.98 5.46 -2.93
N GLN A 387 6.66 5.79 -4.18
CA GLN A 387 5.81 4.94 -5.02
C GLN A 387 6.46 3.59 -5.34
N TYR A 388 7.78 3.55 -5.56
CA TYR A 388 8.52 2.30 -5.81
C TYR A 388 8.53 1.42 -4.57
N TYR A 389 8.82 2.02 -3.41
CA TYR A 389 8.74 1.36 -2.11
C TYR A 389 7.37 0.72 -1.88
N ILE A 390 6.28 1.48 -2.06
CA ILE A 390 4.91 0.98 -1.85
C ILE A 390 4.53 -0.10 -2.88
N ASN A 391 5.00 0.01 -4.13
CA ASN A 391 4.68 -0.95 -5.18
C ASN A 391 5.37 -2.32 -4.97
N SER A 392 6.56 -2.35 -4.35
CA SER A 392 7.25 -3.60 -3.99
C SER A 392 6.51 -4.44 -2.94
N PHE A 393 5.53 -3.88 -2.22
CA PHE A 393 4.77 -4.60 -1.20
C PHE A 393 3.74 -5.55 -1.84
N ALA A 394 3.56 -6.70 -1.19
CA ALA A 394 2.50 -7.64 -1.54
C ALA A 394 1.10 -7.00 -1.50
N SER A 395 0.18 -7.57 -2.25
CA SER A 395 -1.25 -7.23 -2.26
C SER A 395 -2.09 -8.50 -2.16
N PRO A 396 -3.41 -8.43 -1.95
CA PRO A 396 -4.26 -9.62 -2.01
C PRO A 396 -4.07 -10.35 -3.34
N GLY A 397 -3.88 -11.67 -3.29
CA GLY A 397 -3.60 -12.50 -4.47
C GLY A 397 -2.17 -12.46 -5.01
N VAL A 398 -1.25 -11.66 -4.44
CA VAL A 398 0.10 -11.44 -4.99
C VAL A 398 1.18 -11.65 -3.91
N GLY A 399 2.30 -12.31 -4.27
CA GLY A 399 3.43 -12.57 -3.36
C GLY A 399 3.00 -13.32 -2.09
N SER A 400 3.47 -12.86 -0.91
CA SER A 400 3.03 -13.36 0.40
C SER A 400 1.54 -13.09 0.72
N GLY A 401 0.84 -12.32 -0.14
CA GLY A 401 -0.61 -12.17 -0.15
C GLY A 401 -1.36 -13.16 -1.06
N ALA A 402 -0.70 -14.08 -1.76
CA ALA A 402 -1.29 -15.01 -2.73
C ALA A 402 -2.53 -15.78 -2.24
N LYS A 403 -2.61 -16.09 -0.93
CA LYS A 403 -3.75 -16.76 -0.28
C LYS A 403 -4.43 -15.91 0.79
N ARG A 404 -4.20 -14.58 0.80
CA ARG A 404 -4.71 -13.64 1.81
C ARG A 404 -5.68 -12.66 1.17
N MET A 405 -6.83 -12.45 1.80
CA MET A 405 -7.82 -11.41 1.45
C MET A 405 -8.29 -11.43 -0.03
N VAL A 406 -8.21 -12.58 -0.71
CA VAL A 406 -8.54 -12.74 -2.14
C VAL A 406 -10.00 -12.43 -2.50
N ASN A 407 -10.88 -12.38 -1.51
CA ASN A 407 -12.31 -12.06 -1.65
C ASN A 407 -12.63 -10.56 -1.44
N LEU A 408 -11.63 -9.68 -1.34
CA LEU A 408 -11.85 -8.23 -1.33
C LEU A 408 -12.36 -7.76 -2.70
N GLU A 409 -13.48 -7.02 -2.74
CA GLU A 409 -14.05 -6.46 -3.98
C GLU A 409 -13.08 -5.48 -4.69
N ALA A 410 -12.23 -4.79 -3.92
CA ALA A 410 -11.27 -3.81 -4.42
C ALA A 410 -9.86 -4.08 -3.84
N PRO A 411 -9.16 -5.14 -4.28
CA PRO A 411 -7.90 -5.58 -3.66
C PRO A 411 -6.74 -4.58 -3.83
N TRP A 412 -6.82 -3.70 -4.83
CA TRP A 412 -5.86 -2.60 -5.06
C TRP A 412 -5.91 -1.50 -3.98
N LEU A 413 -6.90 -1.51 -3.07
CA LEU A 413 -6.99 -0.55 -1.97
C LEU A 413 -5.96 -0.78 -0.86
N THR A 414 -5.11 -1.81 -0.96
CA THR A 414 -4.07 -2.07 0.05
C THR A 414 -2.78 -2.64 -0.53
N ARG A 415 -1.68 -2.36 0.18
CA ARG A 415 -0.34 -2.91 -0.02
C ARG A 415 0.25 -3.22 1.35
N PHE A 416 0.79 -4.42 1.57
CA PHE A 416 1.23 -4.85 2.89
C PHE A 416 2.50 -5.71 2.84
N LYS A 417 3.29 -5.62 3.92
CA LYS A 417 4.34 -6.56 4.26
C LYS A 417 3.85 -7.48 5.37
N THR A 418 4.03 -8.78 5.15
CA THR A 418 3.74 -9.85 6.12
C THR A 418 4.95 -10.11 7.03
N GLY A 419 4.70 -10.49 8.28
CA GLY A 419 5.70 -11.00 9.21
C GLY A 419 5.22 -12.30 9.84
N TYR A 420 6.09 -13.30 9.87
CA TYR A 420 5.87 -14.54 10.60
C TYR A 420 7.21 -15.11 11.07
N ILE A 421 7.29 -15.43 12.36
CA ILE A 421 8.20 -16.41 12.97
C ILE A 421 7.39 -17.15 14.05
N ALA A 422 7.95 -18.18 14.68
CA ALA A 422 7.25 -18.91 15.74
C ALA A 422 6.68 -17.96 16.82
N GLU A 423 5.39 -18.09 17.11
CA GLU A 423 4.62 -17.30 18.09
C GLU A 423 4.44 -15.80 17.77
N VAL A 424 4.83 -15.35 16.57
CA VAL A 424 4.81 -13.93 16.17
C VAL A 424 4.20 -13.76 14.78
N HIS A 425 3.13 -12.98 14.68
CA HIS A 425 2.47 -12.64 13.42
C HIS A 425 2.39 -11.12 13.24
N GLY A 426 2.70 -10.62 12.05
CA GLY A 426 2.70 -9.20 11.71
C GLY A 426 2.06 -8.90 10.36
N LEU A 427 1.38 -7.76 10.28
CA LEU A 427 0.84 -7.19 9.05
C LEU A 427 0.96 -5.66 9.09
N VAL A 428 1.77 -5.09 8.20
CA VAL A 428 2.04 -3.65 8.15
C VAL A 428 1.97 -3.13 6.72
N GLY A 429 1.66 -1.84 6.53
CA GLY A 429 1.58 -1.25 5.19
C GLY A 429 0.52 -0.17 5.06
N TYR A 430 -0.14 -0.15 3.91
CA TYR A 430 -0.92 0.97 3.38
C TYR A 430 -2.36 0.55 3.07
N ILE A 431 -3.30 1.44 3.39
CA ILE A 431 -4.71 1.35 3.03
C ILE A 431 -5.11 2.68 2.38
N TYR A 432 -5.54 2.66 1.12
CA TYR A 432 -6.06 3.83 0.42
C TYR A 432 -7.53 4.02 0.77
N THR A 433 -7.95 5.26 1.01
CA THR A 433 -9.33 5.57 1.43
C THR A 433 -10.15 6.22 0.32
N VAL A 434 -11.47 6.10 0.42
CA VAL A 434 -12.41 6.76 -0.51
C VAL A 434 -12.30 8.28 -0.43
N ASP A 435 -11.80 8.82 0.69
CA ASP A 435 -11.62 10.26 0.90
C ASP A 435 -10.28 10.82 0.37
N GLY A 436 -9.50 9.99 -0.34
CA GLY A 436 -8.22 10.37 -0.94
C GLY A 436 -7.11 10.56 0.10
N ASP A 437 -7.24 9.93 1.27
CA ASP A 437 -6.15 9.74 2.22
C ASP A 437 -5.40 8.42 1.90
N THR A 438 -4.23 8.27 2.48
CA THR A 438 -3.55 6.99 2.65
C THR A 438 -3.39 6.79 4.14
N LEU A 439 -3.94 5.70 4.67
CA LEU A 439 -3.65 5.26 6.01
C LEU A 439 -2.45 4.34 6.02
N THR A 440 -1.64 4.48 7.06
CA THR A 440 -0.55 3.56 7.37
C THR A 440 -0.93 2.78 8.61
N ALA A 441 -0.87 1.47 8.51
CA ALA A 441 -1.28 0.55 9.58
C ALA A 441 -0.12 -0.38 9.91
N ALA A 442 0.02 -0.70 11.19
CA ALA A 442 0.93 -1.74 11.66
C ALA A 442 0.22 -2.53 12.76
N MET A 443 0.10 -3.85 12.57
CA MET A 443 -0.55 -4.79 13.48
C MET A 443 0.39 -5.94 13.82
N TYR A 444 0.43 -6.32 15.10
CA TYR A 444 1.30 -7.36 15.63
C TYR A 444 0.57 -8.24 16.65
N LEU A 445 0.86 -9.54 16.59
CA LEU A 445 0.43 -10.55 17.55
C LEU A 445 1.70 -11.25 18.05
N ASN A 446 2.03 -11.06 19.32
CA ASN A 446 3.19 -11.67 19.98
C ASN A 446 2.72 -12.66 21.05
N GLY A 447 3.43 -13.78 21.19
CA GLY A 447 3.08 -14.81 22.18
C GLY A 447 1.77 -15.49 21.83
N THR A 448 1.59 -15.91 20.58
CA THR A 448 0.38 -16.66 20.18
C THR A 448 0.30 -18.04 20.82
N ASN A 449 1.41 -18.56 21.38
CA ASN A 449 1.48 -19.82 22.12
C ASN A 449 0.88 -20.98 21.30
N THR A 450 -0.10 -21.70 21.85
CA THR A 450 -0.80 -22.82 21.19
C THR A 450 -1.89 -22.39 20.21
N ASN A 451 -2.13 -21.10 19.97
CA ASN A 451 -3.11 -20.65 18.97
C ASN A 451 -2.62 -20.98 17.54
N PRO A 452 -3.43 -21.63 16.68
CA PRO A 452 -2.99 -22.02 15.35
C PRO A 452 -2.59 -20.84 14.46
N ASP A 453 -1.48 -20.97 13.74
CA ASP A 453 -0.93 -19.91 12.87
C ASP A 453 -1.90 -19.44 11.78
N CYS A 454 -2.70 -20.36 11.22
CA CYS A 454 -3.76 -20.01 10.28
C CYS A 454 -4.79 -19.05 10.92
N LYS A 455 -5.21 -19.32 12.16
CA LYS A 455 -6.15 -18.49 12.92
C LYS A 455 -5.54 -17.12 13.26
N SER A 456 -4.28 -17.07 13.66
CA SER A 456 -3.54 -15.83 13.92
C SER A 456 -3.46 -14.94 12.67
N LYS A 457 -3.14 -15.54 11.51
CA LYS A 457 -3.16 -14.87 10.21
C LYS A 457 -4.57 -14.39 9.81
N ASP A 458 -5.59 -15.23 9.98
CA ASP A 458 -6.98 -14.92 9.60
C ASP A 458 -7.59 -13.81 10.46
N VAL A 459 -7.20 -13.70 11.73
CA VAL A 459 -7.55 -12.57 12.59
C VAL A 459 -6.94 -11.27 12.06
N LEU A 460 -5.64 -11.25 11.73
CA LEU A 460 -5.01 -10.07 11.11
C LEU A 460 -5.66 -9.70 9.78
N ASP A 461 -5.93 -10.67 8.90
CA ASP A 461 -6.65 -10.45 7.65
C ASP A 461 -8.04 -9.84 7.91
N THR A 462 -8.77 -10.35 8.91
CA THR A 462 -10.11 -9.83 9.25
C THR A 462 -10.08 -8.39 9.78
N LEU A 463 -9.12 -8.05 10.66
CA LEU A 463 -8.94 -6.68 11.13
C LEU A 463 -8.56 -5.73 9.97
N TRP A 464 -7.70 -6.19 9.06
CA TRP A 464 -7.26 -5.41 7.91
C TRP A 464 -8.40 -5.16 6.91
N MET A 465 -9.17 -6.20 6.57
CA MET A 465 -10.37 -6.07 5.73
C MET A 465 -11.43 -5.17 6.37
N ARG A 466 -11.62 -5.24 7.70
CA ARG A 466 -12.52 -4.31 8.42
C ARG A 466 -12.08 -2.85 8.29
N LEU A 467 -10.79 -2.56 8.37
CA LEU A 467 -10.28 -1.20 8.10
C LEU A 467 -10.54 -0.76 6.66
N ILE A 468 -10.30 -1.63 5.67
CA ILE A 468 -10.57 -1.33 4.27
C ILE A 468 -12.05 -0.99 4.08
N SER A 469 -12.97 -1.85 4.52
CA SER A 469 -14.42 -1.64 4.40
C SER A 469 -14.93 -0.40 5.14
N TYR A 470 -14.40 -0.12 6.34
CA TYR A 470 -14.75 1.07 7.11
C TYR A 470 -14.28 2.37 6.43
N THR A 471 -13.07 2.38 5.89
CA THR A 471 -12.44 3.55 5.27
C THR A 471 -12.86 3.76 3.81
N ASN A 472 -13.48 2.75 3.20
CA ASN A 472 -13.96 2.74 1.81
C ASN A 472 -15.44 2.34 1.72
N ASN A 473 -16.23 2.69 2.74
CA ASN A 473 -17.66 2.41 2.75
C ASN A 473 -18.33 2.97 1.48
N ASN A 474 -19.03 2.11 0.74
CA ASN A 474 -19.62 2.37 -0.56
C ASN A 474 -18.67 2.87 -1.68
N TYR A 475 -17.43 2.37 -1.71
CA TYR A 475 -16.47 2.63 -2.81
C TYR A 475 -17.05 2.30 -4.20
N LYS A 476 -18.00 1.36 -4.29
CA LYS A 476 -18.72 1.02 -5.52
C LYS A 476 -19.44 2.22 -6.15
N SER A 477 -20.07 3.11 -5.38
CA SER A 477 -20.65 4.34 -5.93
C SER A 477 -19.59 5.32 -6.47
N LEU A 478 -18.37 5.36 -5.91
CA LEU A 478 -17.27 6.11 -6.52
C LEU A 478 -16.89 5.50 -7.87
N LEU A 479 -16.75 4.18 -7.98
CA LEU A 479 -16.49 3.50 -9.25
C LEU A 479 -17.60 3.77 -10.28
N GLN A 480 -18.87 3.72 -9.88
CA GLN A 480 -20.00 4.07 -10.75
C GLN A 480 -19.95 5.53 -11.22
N MET A 481 -19.67 6.52 -10.34
CA MET A 481 -19.46 7.92 -10.76
C MET A 481 -18.34 8.05 -11.79
N LYS A 482 -17.26 7.27 -11.64
CA LYS A 482 -16.11 7.26 -12.56
C LYS A 482 -16.51 6.71 -13.93
N THR A 483 -17.19 5.55 -13.97
CA THR A 483 -17.74 4.97 -15.21
C THR A 483 -18.65 5.96 -15.93
N LEU A 484 -19.64 6.54 -15.23
CA LEU A 484 -20.55 7.54 -15.81
C LEU A 484 -19.80 8.72 -16.45
N TRP A 485 -18.72 9.19 -15.83
CA TRP A 485 -17.92 10.28 -16.40
C TRP A 485 -17.16 9.87 -17.66
N LEU A 486 -16.65 8.64 -17.72
CA LEU A 486 -15.98 8.07 -18.89
C LEU A 486 -16.95 7.90 -20.07
N ASP A 487 -18.16 7.36 -19.81
CA ASP A 487 -19.23 7.21 -20.81
C ASP A 487 -19.65 8.56 -21.42
N ALA A 488 -19.52 9.64 -20.65
CA ALA A 488 -19.87 10.99 -21.04
C ALA A 488 -18.76 11.76 -21.78
N GLN A 489 -17.66 11.13 -22.22
CA GLN A 489 -16.55 11.85 -22.89
C GLN A 489 -16.98 12.57 -24.18
N GLY A 490 -17.93 12.01 -24.93
CA GLY A 490 -18.51 12.66 -26.12
C GLY A 490 -19.44 13.85 -25.84
N VAL A 491 -19.81 14.10 -24.58
CA VAL A 491 -20.79 15.14 -24.21
C VAL A 491 -20.06 16.45 -23.88
N SER A 492 -20.03 17.36 -24.86
CA SER A 492 -19.36 18.67 -24.75
C SER A 492 -20.29 19.81 -24.26
N GLY A 493 -19.74 20.68 -23.40
CA GLY A 493 -20.42 21.89 -22.92
C GLY A 493 -21.31 21.68 -21.68
N LEU A 494 -21.25 22.63 -20.74
CA LEU A 494 -21.83 22.48 -19.39
C LEU A 494 -23.33 22.14 -19.39
N ASN A 495 -24.16 22.84 -20.19
CA ASN A 495 -25.61 22.56 -20.24
C ASN A 495 -25.91 21.13 -20.69
N LYS A 496 -25.24 20.63 -21.74
CA LYS A 496 -25.43 19.27 -22.24
C LYS A 496 -24.97 18.23 -21.23
N ARG A 497 -23.83 18.47 -20.55
CA ARG A 497 -23.33 17.57 -19.48
C ARG A 497 -24.26 17.53 -18.28
N LEU A 498 -24.75 18.68 -17.81
CA LEU A 498 -25.70 18.76 -16.69
C LEU A 498 -26.98 17.99 -17.01
N ASP A 499 -27.55 18.15 -18.20
CA ASP A 499 -28.72 17.38 -18.63
C ASP A 499 -28.43 15.89 -18.72
N TYR A 500 -27.37 15.48 -19.42
CA TYR A 500 -26.96 14.09 -19.56
C TYR A 500 -26.86 13.37 -18.20
N PHE A 501 -26.10 13.92 -17.25
CA PHE A 501 -25.92 13.31 -15.93
C PHE A 501 -27.17 13.37 -15.05
N SER A 502 -27.93 14.48 -15.07
CA SER A 502 -29.17 14.55 -14.29
C SER A 502 -30.24 13.61 -14.83
N LYS A 503 -30.25 13.33 -16.14
CA LYS A 503 -31.17 12.40 -16.81
C LYS A 503 -30.86 10.94 -16.48
N ILE A 504 -29.59 10.55 -16.47
CA ILE A 504 -29.16 9.17 -16.12
C ILE A 504 -29.62 8.78 -14.71
N LEU A 505 -29.63 9.73 -13.78
CA LEU A 505 -30.03 9.51 -12.39
C LEU A 505 -31.55 9.58 -12.16
N ILE A 506 -32.39 9.64 -13.22
CA ILE A 506 -33.85 9.47 -13.08
C ILE A 506 -34.15 8.06 -12.58
N GLY A 507 -35.09 7.93 -11.62
CA GLY A 507 -35.41 6.66 -10.97
C GLY A 507 -34.51 6.33 -9.76
N THR A 508 -33.40 7.05 -9.53
CA THR A 508 -32.62 6.87 -8.30
C THR A 508 -33.50 7.13 -7.06
N PRO A 509 -33.58 6.21 -6.09
CA PRO A 509 -34.42 6.35 -4.90
C PRO A 509 -34.17 7.63 -4.11
N TYR A 510 -35.23 8.19 -3.51
CA TYR A 510 -35.12 9.30 -2.58
C TYR A 510 -34.82 8.80 -1.17
N LYS A 511 -33.76 9.32 -0.56
CA LYS A 511 -33.46 9.12 0.87
C LYS A 511 -33.06 10.48 1.44
N LEU A 512 -33.60 10.84 2.60
CA LEU A 512 -33.19 12.07 3.29
C LEU A 512 -31.83 11.87 3.97
N GLY A 513 -30.93 12.84 3.82
CA GLY A 513 -29.66 12.85 4.55
C GLY A 513 -28.60 11.79 4.16
N PRO A 514 -28.39 11.40 2.89
CA PRO A 514 -27.19 10.67 2.44
C PRO A 514 -26.00 11.65 2.30
N MET A 515 -25.80 12.47 3.34
CA MET A 515 -24.97 13.67 3.29
C MET A 515 -23.48 13.33 3.36
N GLY A 516 -23.12 12.41 4.25
CA GLY A 516 -21.87 11.64 4.25
C GLY A 516 -20.59 12.45 4.37
N GLU A 517 -20.11 12.61 5.60
CA GLU A 517 -18.83 13.21 5.94
C GLU A 517 -17.74 12.14 6.10
N GLY A 518 -18.13 10.86 6.03
CA GLY A 518 -17.24 9.72 6.04
C GLY A 518 -16.76 9.32 7.43
N HIS A 519 -16.02 8.21 7.46
CA HIS A 519 -15.72 7.43 8.67
C HIS A 519 -15.00 8.17 9.82
N LEU A 520 -14.45 9.39 9.60
CA LEU A 520 -13.78 10.18 10.64
C LEU A 520 -14.60 11.34 11.19
N ASP A 521 -15.83 11.57 10.68
CA ASP A 521 -16.71 12.61 11.21
C ASP A 521 -17.62 12.05 12.32
N PRO A 522 -17.68 12.68 13.50
CA PRO A 522 -18.46 12.19 14.63
C PRO A 522 -19.97 12.53 14.55
N VAL A 523 -20.42 13.26 13.53
CA VAL A 523 -21.82 13.71 13.36
C VAL A 523 -22.52 12.96 12.22
N GLU A 524 -21.84 12.72 11.10
CA GLU A 524 -22.42 12.09 9.90
C GLU A 524 -21.43 11.12 9.23
N ASP A 525 -21.38 9.88 9.72
CA ASP A 525 -20.43 8.85 9.30
C ASP A 525 -20.81 8.12 7.99
N LYS A 526 -21.93 8.50 7.37
CA LYS A 526 -22.42 7.92 6.10
C LYS A 526 -21.40 8.04 4.95
N PRO A 527 -21.54 7.21 3.90
CA PRO A 527 -20.63 7.25 2.76
C PRO A 527 -20.55 8.62 2.08
N LEU A 528 -19.31 9.06 1.81
CA LEU A 528 -18.99 10.32 1.13
C LEU A 528 -19.52 10.40 -0.30
N ILE A 529 -19.75 9.25 -0.94
CA ILE A 529 -20.42 9.13 -2.23
C ILE A 529 -21.52 8.08 -2.09
N TYR A 530 -22.73 8.45 -2.52
CA TYR A 530 -23.89 7.58 -2.45
C TYR A 530 -24.73 7.77 -3.71
N LEU A 531 -24.71 6.79 -4.62
CA LEU A 531 -25.55 6.77 -5.82
C LEU A 531 -26.78 5.88 -5.68
N ASP A 532 -26.81 4.96 -4.69
CA ASP A 532 -27.96 4.07 -4.44
C ASP A 532 -29.23 4.85 -4.07
N SER A 533 -29.09 6.05 -3.51
CA SER A 533 -30.19 6.98 -3.23
C SER A 533 -29.67 8.41 -3.03
N VAL A 534 -30.52 9.40 -3.25
CA VAL A 534 -30.18 10.83 -3.11
C VAL A 534 -31.30 11.62 -2.45
N ASP A 535 -30.97 12.73 -1.80
CA ASP A 535 -31.91 13.83 -1.57
C ASP A 535 -31.74 14.92 -2.64
N CYS A 536 -32.50 16.01 -2.52
CA CYS A 536 -32.48 17.07 -3.52
C CYS A 536 -31.14 17.81 -3.64
N VAL A 537 -30.39 17.95 -2.54
CA VAL A 537 -29.09 18.63 -2.53
C VAL A 537 -28.00 17.70 -3.05
N THR A 538 -27.93 16.46 -2.54
CA THR A 538 -26.93 15.47 -2.96
C THR A 538 -27.11 15.06 -4.42
N TYR A 539 -28.34 14.98 -4.94
CA TYR A 539 -28.63 14.82 -6.37
C TYR A 539 -27.99 15.93 -7.21
N LEU A 540 -28.25 17.19 -6.84
CA LEU A 540 -27.72 18.38 -7.49
C LEU A 540 -26.18 18.38 -7.48
N GLU A 541 -25.59 18.03 -6.33
CA GLU A 541 -24.13 17.98 -6.15
C GLU A 541 -23.45 16.89 -6.98
N HIS A 542 -23.97 15.66 -7.00
CA HIS A 542 -23.40 14.56 -7.78
C HIS A 542 -23.40 14.91 -9.28
N VAL A 543 -24.52 15.42 -9.81
CA VAL A 543 -24.64 15.86 -11.21
C VAL A 543 -23.66 17.00 -11.53
N VAL A 544 -23.59 18.03 -10.70
CA VAL A 544 -22.71 19.18 -10.93
C VAL A 544 -21.23 18.74 -10.87
N ALA A 545 -20.86 17.84 -9.96
CA ALA A 545 -19.52 17.28 -9.90
C ALA A 545 -19.15 16.47 -11.17
N LEU A 546 -20.05 15.61 -11.66
CA LEU A 546 -19.88 14.86 -12.91
C LEU A 546 -19.77 15.79 -14.13
N ALA A 547 -20.61 16.82 -14.19
CA ALA A 547 -20.64 17.76 -15.31
C ALA A 547 -19.36 18.62 -15.39
N MET A 548 -18.81 19.04 -14.24
CA MET A 548 -17.68 19.98 -14.16
C MET A 548 -16.29 19.32 -14.03
N ALA A 549 -16.20 18.04 -13.65
CA ALA A 549 -14.91 17.37 -13.52
C ALA A 549 -14.15 17.31 -14.85
N LYS A 550 -12.88 17.73 -14.83
CA LYS A 550 -11.98 17.77 -16.00
C LYS A 550 -11.38 16.40 -16.34
N SER A 551 -11.40 15.47 -15.38
CA SER A 551 -11.01 14.07 -15.54
C SER A 551 -11.72 13.19 -14.51
N GLU A 552 -11.82 11.90 -14.79
CA GLU A 552 -12.26 10.85 -13.85
C GLU A 552 -11.52 10.96 -12.49
N LYS A 553 -10.19 11.14 -12.53
CA LYS A 553 -9.34 11.33 -11.34
C LYS A 553 -9.68 12.60 -10.54
N SER A 554 -10.30 13.61 -11.17
CA SER A 554 -10.68 14.87 -10.52
C SER A 554 -12.07 14.85 -9.87
N LEU A 555 -12.95 13.90 -10.23
CA LEU A 555 -14.35 13.81 -9.77
C LEU A 555 -14.50 13.98 -8.26
N TYR A 556 -13.74 13.20 -7.50
CA TYR A 556 -13.88 13.18 -6.05
C TYR A 556 -13.42 14.51 -5.41
N ARG A 557 -12.29 15.06 -5.86
CA ARG A 557 -11.82 16.40 -5.45
C ARG A 557 -12.80 17.50 -5.85
N GLN A 558 -13.47 17.34 -6.98
CA GLN A 558 -14.50 18.25 -7.48
C GLN A 558 -15.74 18.22 -6.57
N LEU A 559 -16.22 17.04 -6.18
CA LEU A 559 -17.31 16.86 -5.22
C LEU A 559 -16.95 17.39 -3.83
N GLN A 560 -15.73 17.16 -3.34
CA GLN A 560 -15.26 17.71 -2.06
C GLN A 560 -15.32 19.24 -2.02
N ARG A 561 -14.79 19.91 -3.05
CA ARG A 561 -14.82 21.39 -3.13
C ARG A 561 -16.23 21.94 -3.33
N LEU A 562 -17.09 21.17 -3.98
CA LEU A 562 -18.50 21.48 -4.14
C LEU A 562 -19.22 21.49 -2.80
N ARG A 563 -19.10 20.40 -2.01
CA ARG A 563 -19.77 20.17 -0.72
C ARG A 563 -19.20 20.94 0.47
N TYR A 564 -17.87 21.07 0.53
CA TYR A 564 -17.16 21.50 1.75
C TYR A 564 -16.33 22.76 1.53
N LYS A 565 -16.30 23.63 2.55
CA LYS A 565 -15.50 24.85 2.61
C LYS A 565 -14.02 24.50 2.48
N GLY A 566 -13.38 25.01 1.42
CA GLY A 566 -12.00 24.67 1.06
C GLY A 566 -11.77 23.20 0.67
N GLY A 567 -12.82 22.40 0.45
CA GLY A 567 -12.70 20.96 0.20
C GLY A 567 -12.36 20.12 1.44
N LYS A 568 -12.41 20.71 2.65
CA LYS A 568 -12.12 20.00 3.91
C LYS A 568 -13.36 19.25 4.38
N VAL A 569 -13.38 17.93 4.20
CA VAL A 569 -14.48 17.08 4.64
C VAL A 569 -14.62 17.14 6.17
N SER A 570 -15.74 17.69 6.65
CA SER A 570 -16.29 17.53 8.00
C SER A 570 -17.64 18.26 8.11
N PHE A 571 -18.45 17.93 9.10
CA PHE A 571 -19.79 18.49 9.28
C PHE A 571 -19.75 20.00 9.49
N LEU A 572 -18.75 20.50 10.22
CA LEU A 572 -18.51 21.94 10.42
C LEU A 572 -18.17 22.68 9.11
N ASN A 573 -17.50 22.00 8.18
CA ASN A 573 -17.09 22.58 6.90
C ASN A 573 -18.11 22.36 5.78
N ARG A 574 -19.14 21.52 5.99
CA ARG A 574 -20.22 21.34 5.01
C ARG A 574 -20.93 22.66 4.75
N LYS A 575 -21.37 22.83 3.51
CA LYS A 575 -22.27 23.90 3.08
C LYS A 575 -23.70 23.42 3.34
N HIS A 576 -24.23 23.74 4.51
CA HIS A 576 -25.56 23.26 4.94
C HIS A 576 -26.71 24.06 4.33
N TYR A 577 -26.50 25.36 4.11
CA TYR A 577 -27.49 26.27 3.54
C TYR A 577 -27.17 26.53 2.07
N LEU A 578 -28.09 26.17 1.16
CA LEU A 578 -27.79 26.11 -0.27
C LEU A 578 -27.57 27.49 -0.91
N LEU A 579 -28.30 28.52 -0.50
CA LEU A 579 -28.07 29.90 -0.94
C LEU A 579 -26.93 30.58 -0.20
N ASP A 580 -26.82 30.38 1.11
CA ASP A 580 -25.82 31.07 1.93
C ASP A 580 -24.41 30.47 1.73
N ASP A 581 -24.26 29.15 1.94
CA ASP A 581 -22.95 28.48 1.91
C ASP A 581 -22.51 27.98 0.53
N TRP A 582 -23.43 27.72 -0.41
CA TRP A 582 -23.13 27.08 -1.72
C TRP A 582 -23.26 28.01 -2.93
N VAL A 583 -24.47 28.47 -3.28
CA VAL A 583 -24.67 29.44 -4.38
C VAL A 583 -24.07 30.81 -4.01
N GLY A 584 -24.13 31.21 -2.73
CA GLY A 584 -23.59 32.46 -2.21
C GLY A 584 -22.07 32.56 -2.29
N GLU A 585 -21.35 31.43 -2.34
CA GLU A 585 -19.90 31.41 -2.61
C GLU A 585 -19.57 31.87 -4.04
N GLY A 586 -20.53 31.80 -4.97
CA GLY A 586 -20.39 32.32 -6.34
C GLY A 586 -19.46 31.53 -7.27
N LYS A 587 -18.88 30.40 -6.81
CA LYS A 587 -17.88 29.61 -7.54
C LYS A 587 -18.45 28.54 -8.47
N TYR A 588 -19.53 27.88 -8.05
CA TYR A 588 -20.16 26.78 -8.82
C TYR A 588 -21.52 27.14 -9.36
N ALA A 589 -22.19 28.08 -8.69
CA ALA A 589 -23.46 28.63 -9.10
C ALA A 589 -23.54 30.11 -8.70
N LYS A 590 -24.42 30.86 -9.36
CA LYS A 590 -24.78 32.24 -8.96
C LYS A 590 -26.24 32.51 -9.27
N VAL A 591 -26.96 33.10 -8.31
CA VAL A 591 -28.35 33.57 -8.49
C VAL A 591 -28.41 34.54 -9.66
N ILE A 592 -29.31 34.29 -10.61
CA ILE A 592 -29.55 35.19 -11.75
C ILE A 592 -30.72 36.12 -11.43
N PRO A 593 -30.68 37.41 -11.83
CA PRO A 593 -31.83 38.28 -11.72
C PRO A 593 -32.95 37.80 -12.65
N MET A 594 -34.18 37.85 -12.15
CA MET A 594 -35.39 37.49 -12.88
C MET A 594 -36.40 38.65 -12.84
N GLU A 595 -37.20 38.78 -13.90
CA GLU A 595 -38.23 39.82 -13.99
C GLU A 595 -39.28 39.65 -12.87
N GLY A 596 -39.57 40.74 -12.16
CA GLY A 596 -40.53 40.74 -11.07
C GLY A 596 -40.08 40.01 -9.79
N GLU A 597 -38.78 39.73 -9.63
CA GLU A 597 -38.23 39.19 -8.38
C GLU A 597 -38.37 40.16 -7.21
N VAL A 598 -38.50 39.61 -6.01
CA VAL A 598 -38.46 40.32 -4.72
C VAL A 598 -37.22 39.89 -3.96
N SER A 599 -36.73 40.75 -3.07
CA SER A 599 -35.62 40.45 -2.15
C SER A 599 -36.12 40.48 -0.72
N VAL A 600 -35.76 39.47 0.07
CA VAL A 600 -35.96 39.48 1.52
C VAL A 600 -34.63 39.23 2.21
N GLU A 601 -34.38 39.97 3.28
CA GLU A 601 -33.22 39.72 4.13
C GLU A 601 -33.49 38.53 5.06
N ARG A 602 -32.53 37.61 5.18
CA ARG A 602 -32.58 36.51 6.15
C ARG A 602 -31.21 36.28 6.77
N THR A 603 -31.18 35.91 8.05
CA THR A 603 -29.97 35.46 8.73
C THR A 603 -30.13 33.99 9.09
N MET A 604 -29.29 33.12 8.54
CA MET A 604 -29.38 31.68 8.81
C MET A 604 -28.92 31.37 10.25
N PRO A 605 -29.70 30.63 11.07
CA PRO A 605 -29.41 30.37 12.48
C PRO A 605 -28.37 29.26 12.64
N LYS A 606 -27.20 29.45 12.03
CA LYS A 606 -26.09 28.49 12.01
C LYS A 606 -25.62 28.11 13.41
N LYS A 607 -25.60 29.05 14.36
CA LYS A 607 -25.21 28.80 15.75
C LYS A 607 -26.17 27.79 16.40
N GLU A 608 -27.47 28.05 16.37
CA GLU A 608 -28.52 27.14 16.85
C GLU A 608 -28.43 25.77 16.15
N PHE A 609 -28.29 25.77 14.82
CA PHE A 609 -28.16 24.55 14.02
C PHE A 609 -26.96 23.69 14.44
N PHE A 610 -25.77 24.27 14.56
CA PHE A 610 -24.56 23.51 14.94
C PHE A 610 -24.58 23.10 16.42
N GLU A 611 -25.10 23.94 17.31
CA GLU A 611 -25.27 23.61 18.74
C GLU A 611 -26.19 22.39 18.93
N ASN A 612 -27.30 22.31 18.16
CA ASN A 612 -28.19 21.14 18.13
C ASN A 612 -27.50 19.85 17.65
N HIS A 613 -26.43 19.96 16.86
CA HIS A 613 -25.58 18.84 16.42
C HIS A 613 -24.32 18.64 17.29
N LYS A 614 -24.24 19.31 18.46
CA LYS A 614 -23.10 19.27 19.39
C LYS A 614 -21.78 19.78 18.78
N VAL A 615 -21.86 20.61 17.75
CA VAL A 615 -20.71 21.23 17.07
C VAL A 615 -20.62 22.70 17.46
N LYS A 616 -19.41 23.17 17.84
CA LYS A 616 -19.21 24.59 18.15
C LYS A 616 -19.01 25.40 16.86
N PHE A 617 -19.99 26.25 16.52
CA PHE A 617 -19.86 27.23 15.46
C PHE A 617 -19.18 28.51 15.97
N ALA A 618 -18.04 28.87 15.37
CA ALA A 618 -17.30 30.11 15.67
C ALA A 618 -17.38 31.15 14.54
N GLY A 619 -18.21 30.90 13.52
CA GLY A 619 -18.43 31.84 12.43
C GLY A 619 -19.36 32.98 12.84
N LYS A 620 -19.36 34.06 12.05
CA LYS A 620 -20.40 35.10 12.15
C LYS A 620 -21.58 34.71 11.28
N GLU A 621 -22.76 34.70 11.86
CA GLU A 621 -24.01 34.79 11.10
C GLU A 621 -24.07 36.17 10.46
N LYS A 622 -24.46 36.22 9.19
CA LYS A 622 -24.57 37.46 8.41
C LYS A 622 -25.93 37.45 7.71
N PRO A 623 -26.61 38.59 7.61
CA PRO A 623 -27.77 38.70 6.75
C PRO A 623 -27.39 38.44 5.28
N ILE A 624 -28.23 37.70 4.58
CA ILE A 624 -28.17 37.46 3.15
C ILE A 624 -29.44 37.95 2.47
N GLN A 625 -29.30 38.44 1.24
CA GLN A 625 -30.41 38.89 0.41
C GLN A 625 -30.93 37.71 -0.43
N VAL A 626 -32.03 37.11 0.02
CA VAL A 626 -32.71 36.00 -0.65
C VAL A 626 -33.63 36.59 -1.73
N ARG A 627 -33.13 36.59 -2.97
CA ARG A 627 -33.87 37.05 -4.15
C ARG A 627 -34.63 35.90 -4.80
N TYR A 628 -35.92 36.09 -5.04
CA TYR A 628 -36.81 35.08 -5.61
C TYR A 628 -37.97 35.68 -6.42
N VAL A 629 -38.44 34.92 -7.41
CA VAL A 629 -39.65 35.23 -8.17
C VAL A 629 -40.86 34.74 -7.36
N PRO A 630 -41.85 35.61 -7.05
CA PRO A 630 -43.12 35.21 -6.44
C PRO A 630 -43.78 34.03 -7.17
N LEU A 631 -44.46 33.15 -6.41
CA LEU A 631 -44.93 31.85 -6.92
C LEU A 631 -45.88 31.97 -8.14
N ASP A 632 -46.77 32.94 -8.13
CA ASP A 632 -47.68 33.29 -9.23
C ASP A 632 -46.91 33.62 -10.52
N LYS A 633 -45.95 34.55 -10.45
CA LYS A 633 -45.09 34.92 -11.59
C LYS A 633 -44.21 33.77 -12.05
N ALA A 634 -43.72 32.94 -11.12
CA ALA A 634 -42.93 31.76 -11.45
C ALA A 634 -43.75 30.73 -12.25
N ILE A 635 -45.04 30.57 -11.93
CA ILE A 635 -45.97 29.73 -12.70
C ILE A 635 -46.21 30.31 -14.12
N GLU A 636 -46.31 31.63 -14.27
CA GLU A 636 -46.40 32.26 -15.60
C GLU A 636 -45.15 32.04 -16.45
N VAL A 637 -43.97 32.22 -15.88
CA VAL A 637 -42.68 31.92 -16.54
C VAL A 637 -42.63 30.44 -16.95
N ALA A 638 -43.10 29.52 -16.09
CA ALA A 638 -43.10 28.09 -16.35
C ALA A 638 -44.10 27.64 -17.43
N LYS A 639 -45.11 28.45 -17.77
CA LYS A 639 -46.09 28.17 -18.84
C LYS A 639 -45.58 28.53 -20.24
N LYS A 640 -44.59 29.42 -20.35
CA LYS A 640 -44.02 29.91 -21.63
C LYS A 640 -43.08 28.86 -22.25
N THR A 641 -43.11 28.73 -23.58
CA THR A 641 -42.17 27.86 -24.33
C THR A 641 -40.83 28.56 -24.55
N HIS A 642 -39.74 27.81 -24.48
CA HIS A 642 -38.40 28.33 -24.69
C HIS A 642 -38.03 28.35 -26.17
N LYS A 643 -37.71 29.53 -26.71
CA LYS A 643 -37.31 29.69 -28.12
C LYS A 643 -35.79 29.64 -28.35
N GLY A 644 -34.98 29.66 -27.30
CA GLY A 644 -33.53 29.70 -27.40
C GLY A 644 -32.87 28.31 -27.47
N ALA A 645 -31.54 28.30 -27.58
CA ALA A 645 -30.74 27.09 -27.40
C ALA A 645 -30.94 26.47 -26.00
N MET A 646 -30.73 25.16 -25.90
CA MET A 646 -30.93 24.39 -24.68
C MET A 646 -30.17 24.98 -23.47
N LYS A 647 -30.88 25.19 -22.36
CA LYS A 647 -30.35 25.82 -21.14
C LYS A 647 -30.76 25.03 -19.90
N VAL A 648 -29.80 24.79 -19.00
CA VAL A 648 -30.03 24.19 -17.68
C VAL A 648 -29.76 25.24 -16.61
N LEU A 649 -30.73 25.44 -15.73
CA LEU A 649 -30.62 26.25 -14.52
C LEU A 649 -30.80 25.37 -13.29
N GLY A 650 -30.30 25.82 -12.14
CA GLY A 650 -30.76 25.32 -10.86
C GLY A 650 -31.94 26.15 -10.37
N ILE A 651 -32.84 25.50 -9.63
CA ILE A 651 -33.97 26.15 -8.94
C ILE A 651 -33.88 25.90 -7.44
N GLY A 652 -34.23 26.90 -6.64
CA GLY A 652 -34.45 26.76 -5.20
C GLY A 652 -35.88 27.11 -4.85
N ILE A 653 -36.56 26.24 -4.10
CA ILE A 653 -37.89 26.50 -3.56
C ILE A 653 -37.74 27.21 -2.22
N VAL A 654 -38.14 28.49 -2.14
CA VAL A 654 -37.88 29.33 -0.96
C VAL A 654 -38.70 28.84 0.23
N GLY A 655 -38.07 28.76 1.41
CA GLY A 655 -38.77 28.38 2.64
C GLY A 655 -39.68 29.50 3.16
N SER A 656 -40.82 29.13 3.74
CA SER A 656 -41.77 30.10 4.33
C SER A 656 -41.28 30.67 5.67
N SER A 657 -40.40 29.96 6.39
CA SER A 657 -39.69 30.47 7.57
C SER A 657 -38.40 31.18 7.16
N ASP A 658 -38.04 32.20 7.94
CA ASP A 658 -36.77 32.91 7.99
C ASP A 658 -35.56 32.03 8.35
N LYS A 659 -35.75 30.97 9.17
CA LYS A 659 -34.70 30.05 9.63
C LYS A 659 -34.11 29.12 8.56
N ILE A 660 -34.72 29.07 7.37
CA ILE A 660 -34.29 28.23 6.25
C ILE A 660 -34.28 29.07 4.96
N ASP A 661 -33.28 28.87 4.12
CA ASP A 661 -33.21 29.53 2.82
C ASP A 661 -34.10 28.81 1.79
N LEU A 662 -33.80 27.54 1.53
CA LEU A 662 -34.49 26.71 0.55
C LEU A 662 -34.97 25.39 1.18
N THR A 663 -36.23 25.03 0.91
CA THR A 663 -36.82 23.75 1.35
C THR A 663 -36.57 22.62 0.36
N HIS A 664 -36.25 22.96 -0.89
CA HIS A 664 -36.07 21.99 -1.97
C HIS A 664 -35.28 22.58 -3.15
N THR A 665 -34.62 21.74 -3.95
CA THR A 665 -33.85 22.16 -5.14
C THR A 665 -33.86 21.11 -6.26
N GLY A 666 -33.47 21.50 -7.47
CA GLY A 666 -33.34 20.63 -8.64
C GLY A 666 -32.85 21.39 -9.88
N PHE A 667 -32.92 20.74 -11.02
CA PHE A 667 -32.58 21.32 -12.33
C PHE A 667 -33.84 21.74 -13.07
N VAL A 668 -33.87 22.97 -13.59
CA VAL A 668 -34.87 23.40 -14.57
C VAL A 668 -34.24 23.41 -15.96
N ILE A 669 -34.85 22.65 -16.86
CA ILE A 669 -34.32 22.39 -18.18
C ILE A 669 -35.25 23.02 -19.21
N TYR A 670 -34.68 23.91 -20.02
CA TYR A 670 -35.34 24.60 -21.12
C TYR A 670 -34.87 23.98 -22.43
N TYR A 671 -35.63 23.02 -22.96
CA TYR A 671 -35.39 22.49 -24.31
C TYR A 671 -35.95 23.43 -25.38
N PRO A 672 -35.31 23.57 -26.56
CA PRO A 672 -35.85 24.38 -27.65
C PRO A 672 -37.26 23.93 -28.05
N GLY A 673 -38.18 24.89 -28.18
CA GLY A 673 -39.57 24.68 -28.56
C GLY A 673 -40.50 24.20 -27.43
N GLN A 674 -39.97 23.80 -26.26
CA GLN A 674 -40.75 23.15 -25.20
C GLN A 674 -41.00 24.07 -24.00
N LYS A 675 -41.96 23.70 -23.15
CA LYS A 675 -42.12 24.28 -21.80
C LYS A 675 -41.02 23.74 -20.86
N PRO A 676 -40.56 24.51 -19.87
CA PRO A 676 -39.54 24.04 -18.94
C PRO A 676 -40.01 22.85 -18.09
N VAL A 677 -39.11 21.89 -17.89
CA VAL A 677 -39.29 20.76 -16.96
C VAL A 677 -38.41 20.94 -15.72
N LEU A 678 -38.89 20.43 -14.59
CA LEU A 678 -38.13 20.27 -13.35
C LEU A 678 -37.66 18.82 -13.24
N ARG A 679 -36.36 18.62 -13.12
CA ARG A 679 -35.75 17.33 -12.78
C ARG A 679 -35.18 17.39 -11.36
N HIS A 680 -35.69 16.54 -10.46
CA HIS A 680 -35.40 16.65 -9.03
C HIS A 680 -35.57 15.32 -8.27
N ALA A 681 -34.83 15.14 -7.17
CA ALA A 681 -35.08 14.07 -6.22
C ALA A 681 -36.34 14.37 -5.40
N SER A 682 -37.40 13.58 -5.57
CA SER A 682 -38.72 13.85 -5.01
C SER A 682 -39.02 12.95 -3.81
N SER A 683 -39.17 13.53 -2.62
CA SER A 683 -39.64 12.82 -1.43
C SER A 683 -41.06 12.26 -1.61
N GLN A 684 -41.92 12.98 -2.34
CA GLN A 684 -43.30 12.58 -2.63
C GLN A 684 -43.39 11.39 -3.61
N LYS A 685 -42.51 11.35 -4.63
CA LYS A 685 -42.44 10.22 -5.58
C LYS A 685 -41.45 9.13 -5.15
N LYS A 686 -40.74 9.33 -4.04
CA LYS A 686 -39.68 8.47 -3.48
C LYS A 686 -38.52 8.17 -4.43
N GLN A 687 -38.31 9.00 -5.47
CA GLN A 687 -37.23 8.86 -6.45
C GLN A 687 -36.94 10.18 -7.18
N VAL A 688 -35.84 10.23 -7.94
CA VAL A 688 -35.59 11.28 -8.93
C VAL A 688 -36.59 11.18 -10.08
N VAL A 689 -37.25 12.29 -10.39
CA VAL A 689 -38.28 12.39 -11.43
C VAL A 689 -38.06 13.63 -12.29
N GLU A 690 -38.60 13.60 -13.51
CA GLU A 690 -38.81 14.77 -14.37
C GLU A 690 -40.31 15.06 -14.43
N VAL A 691 -40.70 16.33 -14.25
CA VAL A 691 -42.10 16.80 -14.29
C VAL A 691 -42.20 18.17 -14.95
N PRO A 692 -43.33 18.56 -15.56
CA PRO A 692 -43.54 19.92 -16.05
C PRO A 692 -43.43 20.94 -14.90
N LEU A 693 -42.63 22.00 -15.09
CA LEU A 693 -42.34 22.96 -14.01
C LEU A 693 -43.62 23.67 -13.52
N ALA A 694 -44.52 24.02 -14.44
CA ALA A 694 -45.77 24.72 -14.11
C ALA A 694 -46.66 23.87 -13.18
N GLU A 695 -46.85 22.59 -13.51
CA GLU A 695 -47.63 21.64 -12.70
C GLU A 695 -46.99 21.44 -11.32
N TYR A 696 -45.66 21.29 -11.27
CA TYR A 696 -44.96 21.18 -10.00
C TYR A 696 -45.21 22.40 -9.10
N LEU A 697 -45.07 23.62 -9.64
CA LEU A 697 -45.22 24.87 -8.88
C LEU A 697 -46.67 25.09 -8.42
N GLN A 698 -47.67 24.76 -9.24
CA GLN A 698 -49.09 24.85 -8.88
C GLN A 698 -49.47 24.02 -7.65
N THR A 699 -48.72 22.95 -7.33
CA THR A 699 -48.96 22.12 -6.13
C THR A 699 -48.32 22.66 -4.85
N ARG A 700 -47.62 23.80 -4.88
CA ARG A 700 -46.82 24.31 -3.74
C ARG A 700 -47.50 25.46 -3.01
N LYS A 701 -47.22 25.56 -1.70
CA LYS A 701 -47.61 26.65 -0.81
C LYS A 701 -46.34 27.28 -0.22
N VAL A 702 -45.67 28.11 -1.02
CA VAL A 702 -44.34 28.69 -0.74
C VAL A 702 -44.30 30.15 -1.23
N PRO A 703 -43.41 31.02 -0.72
CA PRO A 703 -43.34 32.41 -1.17
C PRO A 703 -43.00 32.54 -2.66
N GLY A 704 -42.15 31.65 -3.17
CA GLY A 704 -41.73 31.64 -4.56
C GLY A 704 -40.47 30.82 -4.78
N VAL A 705 -39.76 31.10 -5.87
CA VAL A 705 -38.59 30.33 -6.29
C VAL A 705 -37.44 31.21 -6.74
N THR A 706 -36.22 30.80 -6.43
CA THR A 706 -34.99 31.44 -6.93
C THR A 706 -34.38 30.62 -8.05
N PHE A 707 -33.73 31.27 -9.01
CA PHE A 707 -33.03 30.61 -10.11
C PHE A 707 -31.54 30.95 -10.07
N PHE A 708 -30.69 29.97 -10.33
CA PHE A 708 -29.25 30.15 -10.41
C PHE A 708 -28.65 29.49 -11.64
N LYS A 709 -27.64 30.14 -12.23
CA LYS A 709 -26.84 29.56 -13.31
C LYS A 709 -25.63 28.83 -12.73
N PHE A 710 -25.25 27.72 -13.33
CA PHE A 710 -24.00 27.04 -13.02
C PHE A 710 -22.81 27.75 -13.68
N ILE A 711 -21.65 27.72 -13.06
CA ILE A 711 -20.42 28.40 -13.49
C ILE A 711 -19.31 27.36 -13.65
N GLN A 712 -18.62 27.40 -14.78
CA GLN A 712 -17.44 26.57 -15.06
C GLN A 712 -16.19 27.48 -15.09
N HIS A 713 -15.12 27.03 -14.45
CA HIS A 713 -13.82 27.70 -14.31
C HIS A 713 -12.68 26.85 -14.89
#